data_AF-A0A6S6YLF0-F1
#
_entry.id   AF-A0A6S6YLF0-F1
#
_cell.length_a   1.000
_cell.length_b   1.000
_cell.length_c   1.000
_cell.angle_alpha   90.00
_cell.angle_beta   90.00
_cell.angle_gamma   90.00
#
_symmetry.space_group_name_H-M   'P 1'
#
loop_
_entity.id
_entity.type
_entity.pdbx_description
1 polymer ?
#
loop_
_entity_poly.entity_id
_entity_poly.type
_entity_poly.pdbx_seq_one_letter_code
_entity_poly.pdbx_strand_id
1 'polypeptide(L)'
;MKISRFFGVNSREVMRQVRQVLGPDALIVSNRSVDGGVEVLATVEGAFDDVASETPQRESASHALPASEPRPPLSVSSPASSPFGAPIPVERPHPAPAAMAQTGYAPSRSIAAYQSAYASSASPEDETVTEPAASAVSQPAVPYPTALQPAAPQPAAVATRVELPALPPARPSVPQAPAVVPAPTPAPAGYAAPIAPAAHVPPAHAAAAPAPVSYAPPVSPSAAAAPSMARMPDAPLRQPPAMPAAALPTDTAAGLQDAISALRGAMETRMDGLLWGGRQGAGREPAAAALFRGLLDAGFSTKLVRALVERLPAGMTAEAAQAWARNELVTHLPVVASEDEFLAGGVYALVGPTGVGKTTTLAKLAARCVAREGRDQVAMLTTDLFRIGALEQLQIYGRLMGVPAHSVRDAGELRRILTELGNRKIVLIDTTGISQRDRLVAEQAAMLCNAGKPVRRLLVLNAASQGDTLDEVAHAYRNGVGEDVAGCIITKLDEATRLGAALDTAIRHRLPIHYMSVGQKVPEHMELARADVLIDRAFSMVERARALYTPSEADLASLVSSSRDPDAVDPARRRQLLASAILRPQGGSASITAAQNLDDTIAMLDNDPACAQARASWREYVGDGAGASLSALGDEPLAMVRREFSATCNRHLLAMHGKTAMKGEGLPGGTLLGSLLMSDRGAALAAPAQQLALAHGMLTSFAPAAPGQPDAGLALEARVRWLGEQLPRLPLVHMLEAGTAALWQSLTGQGASWVARCPGGMRVIQDECPTNLNAVGKSVGYLPVGQPGDMPGLLAEKTGKRVPLALWASGTEITLPGKGNGAPIRLVCARVIDTDSGEIAAQWFGLTNLPASQADAATVARWLVLQDEARAGFRYMANAWQALPAVDGAHTLARQSLMAGQLGAACWQMAHSPSADVVRGPLSGIVGSERKLTGRMLPVAILKMFAMLEMTGGA
;
A
#
# COMPACT_ATOMS: atom_id res chain seq x y z
N MET A 1 -33.39 13.48 14.94
CA MET A 1 -33.64 12.21 14.22
C MET A 1 -33.34 11.03 15.15
N LYS A 2 -34.29 10.10 15.35
CA LYS A 2 -34.16 9.00 16.34
C LYS A 2 -34.10 7.64 15.63
N ILE A 3 -32.95 7.38 15.00
CA ILE A 3 -32.73 6.17 14.18
C ILE A 3 -32.69 4.92 15.07
N SER A 4 -33.45 3.90 14.70
CA SER A 4 -33.50 2.60 15.40
C SER A 4 -32.84 1.50 14.56
N ARG A 5 -32.19 0.53 15.22
CA ARG A 5 -31.40 -0.54 14.61
C ARG A 5 -32.05 -1.91 14.87
N PHE A 6 -32.22 -2.69 13.82
CA PHE A 6 -32.89 -4.00 13.83
C PHE A 6 -31.98 -5.08 13.24
N PHE A 7 -32.10 -6.31 13.73
CA PHE A 7 -31.28 -7.45 13.31
C PHE A 7 -32.11 -8.74 13.30
N GLY A 8 -31.86 -9.62 12.33
CA GLY A 8 -32.59 -10.89 12.19
C GLY A 8 -31.95 -11.80 11.15
N VAL A 9 -32.33 -13.07 11.16
CA VAL A 9 -31.63 -14.12 10.37
C VAL A 9 -31.80 -13.92 8.86
N ASN A 10 -32.85 -13.20 8.43
CA ASN A 10 -33.10 -12.83 7.04
C ASN A 10 -33.89 -11.51 6.95
N SER A 11 -33.83 -10.85 5.78
CA SER A 11 -34.46 -9.55 5.56
C SER A 11 -35.97 -9.52 5.82
N ARG A 12 -36.69 -10.63 5.62
CA ARG A 12 -38.14 -10.71 5.83
C ARG A 12 -38.49 -10.65 7.33
N GLU A 13 -37.67 -11.25 8.17
CA GLU A 13 -37.81 -11.14 9.63
C GLU A 13 -37.45 -9.74 10.14
N VAL A 14 -36.37 -9.13 9.65
CA VAL A 14 -35.99 -7.76 10.02
C VAL A 14 -37.08 -6.76 9.61
N MET A 15 -37.62 -6.87 8.39
CA MET A 15 -38.70 -6.00 7.94
C MET A 15 -40.01 -6.21 8.71
N ARG A 16 -40.25 -7.41 9.27
CA ARG A 16 -41.34 -7.61 10.24
C ARG A 16 -41.09 -6.84 11.54
N GLN A 17 -39.88 -6.91 12.10
CA GLN A 17 -39.52 -6.16 13.31
C GLN A 17 -39.65 -4.64 13.10
N VAL A 18 -39.08 -4.11 12.00
CA VAL A 18 -39.18 -2.70 11.63
C VAL A 18 -40.65 -2.25 11.58
N ARG A 19 -41.50 -3.00 10.87
CA ARG A 19 -42.92 -2.67 10.72
C ARG A 19 -43.73 -2.83 12.01
N GLN A 20 -43.31 -3.74 12.91
CA GLN A 20 -43.95 -3.95 14.20
C GLN A 20 -43.58 -2.87 15.24
N VAL A 21 -42.43 -2.23 15.11
CA VAL A 21 -41.92 -1.24 16.08
C VAL A 21 -42.07 0.21 15.60
N LEU A 22 -41.96 0.47 14.29
CA LEU A 22 -42.02 1.81 13.69
C LEU A 22 -43.24 2.02 12.78
N GLY A 23 -44.14 1.03 12.66
CA GLY A 23 -45.33 1.11 11.82
C GLY A 23 -45.08 0.81 10.33
N PRO A 24 -46.11 0.90 9.48
CA PRO A 24 -45.99 0.63 8.04
C PRO A 24 -45.10 1.66 7.32
N ASP A 25 -45.10 2.90 7.81
CA ASP A 25 -44.48 4.09 7.17
C ASP A 25 -43.03 4.33 7.62
N ALA A 26 -42.34 3.27 8.05
CA ALA A 26 -40.97 3.33 8.53
C ALA A 26 -39.96 3.52 7.39
N LEU A 27 -39.31 4.68 7.34
CA LEU A 27 -38.26 5.00 6.37
C LEU A 27 -36.98 4.23 6.70
N ILE A 28 -36.53 3.38 5.77
CA ILE A 28 -35.24 2.68 5.87
C ILE A 28 -34.10 3.67 5.54
N VAL A 29 -33.19 3.85 6.48
CA VAL A 29 -31.98 4.67 6.35
C VAL A 29 -30.79 3.83 5.85
N SER A 30 -30.73 2.54 6.21
CA SER A 30 -29.70 1.61 5.73
C SER A 30 -30.13 0.16 5.85
N ASN A 31 -29.58 -0.71 5.00
CA ASN A 31 -29.76 -2.16 5.04
C ASN A 31 -28.43 -2.82 4.63
N ARG A 32 -27.93 -3.75 5.44
CA ARG A 32 -26.70 -4.51 5.16
C ARG A 32 -26.78 -5.96 5.61
N SER A 33 -26.19 -6.85 4.83
CA SER A 33 -25.87 -8.22 5.27
C SER A 33 -24.64 -8.20 6.18
N VAL A 34 -24.64 -9.03 7.20
CA VAL A 34 -23.58 -9.16 8.22
C VAL A 34 -23.46 -10.62 8.64
N ASP A 35 -22.32 -11.04 9.19
CA ASP A 35 -22.13 -12.44 9.61
C ASP A 35 -23.18 -12.85 10.65
N GLY A 36 -24.03 -13.81 10.27
CA GLY A 36 -25.16 -14.28 11.08
C GLY A 36 -26.53 -13.65 10.78
N GLY A 37 -26.66 -12.69 9.85
CA GLY A 37 -27.98 -12.16 9.48
C GLY A 37 -28.00 -10.90 8.60
N VAL A 38 -29.10 -10.16 8.73
CA VAL A 38 -29.35 -8.89 8.05
C VAL A 38 -29.60 -7.81 9.11
N GLU A 39 -29.10 -6.61 8.86
CA GLU A 39 -29.21 -5.46 9.76
C GLU A 39 -29.85 -4.27 9.02
N VAL A 40 -30.87 -3.67 9.62
CA VAL A 40 -31.59 -2.52 9.05
C VAL A 40 -31.61 -1.37 10.06
N LEU A 41 -31.33 -0.15 9.58
CA LEU A 41 -31.53 1.11 10.29
C LEU A 41 -32.77 1.81 9.73
N ALA A 42 -33.68 2.24 10.59
CA ALA A 42 -34.94 2.88 10.18
C ALA A 42 -35.36 4.03 11.12
N THR A 43 -36.21 4.92 10.62
CA THR A 43 -36.80 6.07 11.34
C THR A 43 -38.28 6.21 10.97
N VAL A 44 -39.03 6.99 11.74
CA VAL A 44 -40.37 7.46 11.35
C VAL A 44 -40.26 8.88 10.76
N GLU A 45 -41.21 9.24 9.90
CA GLU A 45 -41.38 10.58 9.34
C GLU A 45 -42.23 11.47 10.29
N GLY A 46 -42.12 12.81 10.19
CA GLY A 46 -42.97 13.75 10.94
C GLY A 46 -42.41 14.32 12.27
N ALA A 47 -41.16 14.02 12.67
CA ALA A 47 -40.56 14.58 13.89
C ALA A 47 -39.88 15.95 13.68
N PHE A 48 -40.60 16.91 13.09
CA PHE A 48 -40.09 18.24 12.69
C PHE A 48 -41.13 19.36 12.89
N ASP A 49 -41.62 19.56 14.11
CA ASP A 49 -42.35 20.78 14.51
C ASP A 49 -42.24 20.99 16.03
N ASP A 50 -41.05 21.43 16.50
CA ASP A 50 -40.90 22.27 17.69
C ASP A 50 -39.45 22.77 17.87
N VAL A 51 -39.25 23.72 18.81
CA VAL A 51 -37.96 24.34 19.19
C VAL A 51 -37.32 25.23 18.10
N ALA A 52 -37.97 26.36 17.83
CA ALA A 52 -37.39 27.50 17.10
C ALA A 52 -36.97 28.64 18.06
N SER A 53 -36.26 28.31 19.15
CA SER A 53 -35.78 29.28 20.14
C SER A 53 -34.57 28.79 20.95
N GLU A 54 -33.66 29.73 21.26
CA GLU A 54 -32.60 29.69 22.29
C GLU A 54 -31.41 28.71 22.12
N THR A 55 -30.28 29.28 21.69
CA THR A 55 -28.91 28.88 22.10
C THR A 55 -28.68 29.26 23.58
N PRO A 56 -27.88 28.50 24.37
CA PRO A 56 -26.42 28.61 24.25
C PRO A 56 -25.55 27.40 24.66
N GLN A 57 -24.27 27.46 24.20
CA GLN A 57 -23.04 26.96 24.86
C GLN A 57 -22.87 25.44 25.18
N ARG A 58 -21.61 25.06 25.47
CA ARG A 58 -21.14 23.70 25.80
C ARG A 58 -20.45 23.74 27.16
N GLU A 59 -20.62 22.70 27.99
CA GLU A 59 -19.50 21.91 28.55
C GLU A 59 -19.95 20.66 29.36
N SER A 60 -18.98 19.78 29.66
CA SER A 60 -18.92 18.74 30.72
C SER A 60 -20.13 17.82 31.07
N ALA A 61 -20.12 16.63 30.45
CA ALA A 61 -20.08 15.29 31.08
C ALA A 61 -21.12 14.77 32.14
N SER A 62 -21.65 13.57 31.83
CA SER A 62 -21.90 12.39 32.70
C SER A 62 -23.29 12.08 33.32
N HIS A 63 -23.48 10.78 33.61
CA HIS A 63 -24.49 10.07 34.42
C HIS A 63 -25.97 9.88 33.96
N ALA A 64 -26.25 8.62 33.55
CA ALA A 64 -27.15 7.64 34.19
C ALA A 64 -28.69 7.83 34.32
N LEU A 65 -29.38 6.73 34.63
CA LEU A 65 -30.84 6.55 34.61
C LEU A 65 -31.54 6.87 35.96
N PRO A 66 -32.83 7.26 35.96
CA PRO A 66 -33.65 7.48 37.16
C PRO A 66 -34.32 6.18 37.70
N ALA A 67 -34.97 6.27 38.87
CA ALA A 67 -35.40 5.12 39.69
C ALA A 67 -36.71 5.38 40.49
N SER A 68 -37.11 4.41 41.34
CA SER A 68 -38.16 4.48 42.38
C SER A 68 -37.85 3.46 43.50
N GLU A 69 -37.58 3.81 44.77
CA GLU A 69 -38.44 4.38 45.84
C GLU A 69 -39.24 3.31 46.67
N PRO A 70 -39.61 3.52 47.96
CA PRO A 70 -38.84 4.23 49.02
C PRO A 70 -39.05 3.76 50.52
N ARG A 71 -38.23 4.34 51.43
CA ARG A 71 -38.44 4.68 52.90
C ARG A 71 -38.14 3.69 54.08
N PRO A 72 -37.77 4.22 55.30
CA PRO A 72 -37.00 3.57 56.41
C PRO A 72 -37.82 3.62 57.76
N PRO A 73 -37.36 3.91 59.04
CA PRO A 73 -36.04 4.19 59.69
C PRO A 73 -35.80 3.61 61.14
N LEU A 74 -34.80 4.16 61.87
CA LEU A 74 -34.49 4.08 63.34
C LEU A 74 -33.72 2.82 63.86
N SER A 75 -32.78 2.84 64.85
CA SER A 75 -32.11 3.94 65.59
C SER A 75 -30.84 3.53 66.44
N VAL A 76 -29.74 4.32 66.36
CA VAL A 76 -28.86 4.88 67.46
C VAL A 76 -27.84 4.02 68.31
N SER A 77 -26.53 4.38 68.17
CA SER A 77 -25.35 4.51 69.12
C SER A 77 -24.52 3.36 69.80
N SER A 78 -23.19 3.36 69.50
CA SER A 78 -21.97 3.47 70.39
C SER A 78 -21.62 2.43 71.50
N PRO A 79 -20.39 2.38 72.12
CA PRO A 79 -19.12 3.15 71.97
C PRO A 79 -17.82 2.27 71.78
N ALA A 80 -16.60 2.72 72.19
CA ALA A 80 -15.28 2.07 71.91
C ALA A 80 -14.17 2.26 73.00
N SER A 81 -13.09 1.42 73.03
CA SER A 81 -11.80 1.65 73.76
C SER A 81 -10.70 0.56 73.55
N SER A 82 -9.41 0.91 73.76
CA SER A 82 -8.19 0.04 73.93
C SER A 82 -7.52 0.36 75.32
N PRO A 83 -6.43 -0.29 75.90
CA PRO A 83 -5.11 -0.62 75.28
C PRO A 83 -4.18 -1.74 75.95
N PHE A 84 -2.92 -1.87 75.43
CA PHE A 84 -1.62 -2.28 76.05
C PHE A 84 -1.32 -3.66 76.74
N GLY A 85 -0.11 -4.24 76.49
CA GLY A 85 0.54 -5.32 77.31
C GLY A 85 1.75 -6.07 76.65
N ALA A 86 2.78 -6.49 77.42
CA ALA A 86 3.98 -7.32 77.06
C ALA A 86 4.71 -7.83 78.36
N PRO A 87 5.91 -8.51 78.41
CA PRO A 87 6.82 -9.17 77.41
C PRO A 87 7.51 -10.55 77.82
N ILE A 88 8.28 -11.22 76.90
CA ILE A 88 9.50 -12.10 77.15
C ILE A 88 9.26 -13.50 77.88
N PRO A 89 10.14 -14.58 77.91
CA PRO A 89 11.48 -14.92 77.34
C PRO A 89 11.67 -16.27 76.53
N VAL A 90 12.94 -16.46 76.11
CA VAL A 90 13.77 -17.50 75.44
C VAL A 90 13.92 -18.91 76.09
N GLU A 91 14.17 -20.00 75.30
CA GLU A 91 15.25 -21.02 75.52
C GLU A 91 15.52 -22.08 74.38
N ARG A 92 16.56 -22.94 74.54
CA ARG A 92 17.03 -24.10 73.70
C ARG A 92 17.56 -25.23 74.66
N PRO A 93 18.41 -26.26 74.32
CA PRO A 93 18.79 -26.99 73.07
C PRO A 93 18.91 -28.56 73.22
N HIS A 94 19.40 -29.26 72.16
CA HIS A 94 20.15 -30.57 72.17
C HIS A 94 19.43 -31.91 72.52
N PRO A 95 20.03 -33.11 72.28
CA PRO A 95 21.03 -33.55 71.27
C PRO A 95 20.63 -34.86 70.51
N ALA A 96 21.54 -35.41 69.68
CA ALA A 96 21.43 -36.75 69.04
C ALA A 96 22.39 -37.79 69.68
N PRO A 97 22.29 -39.09 69.33
CA PRO A 97 23.48 -39.77 68.81
C PRO A 97 23.26 -40.85 67.71
N ALA A 98 24.42 -41.24 67.13
CA ALA A 98 24.83 -42.39 66.27
C ALA A 98 24.03 -43.72 66.34
N ALA A 99 24.20 -44.72 65.47
CA ALA A 99 25.30 -45.20 64.60
C ALA A 99 24.72 -46.14 63.48
N MET A 100 25.37 -46.86 62.55
CA MET A 100 26.65 -46.95 61.79
C MET A 100 26.48 -48.18 60.82
N ALA A 101 27.22 -48.46 59.74
CA ALA A 101 28.07 -47.74 58.76
C ALA A 101 28.52 -48.74 57.64
N GLN A 102 29.30 -48.29 56.65
CA GLN A 102 29.89 -49.06 55.51
C GLN A 102 28.89 -49.42 54.37
N THR A 103 29.11 -49.12 53.08
CA THR A 103 30.21 -48.47 52.31
C THR A 103 29.61 -47.47 51.28
N GLY A 104 30.34 -46.63 50.54
CA GLY A 104 31.75 -46.22 50.59
C GLY A 104 32.24 -45.61 49.26
N TYR A 105 33.17 -44.63 49.34
CA TYR A 105 33.86 -43.90 48.24
C TYR A 105 33.00 -42.99 47.33
N ALA A 106 33.24 -41.68 47.19
CA ALA A 106 34.10 -40.75 47.94
C ALA A 106 33.56 -39.29 47.87
N PRO A 107 33.84 -38.39 48.85
CA PRO A 107 33.13 -37.11 48.95
C PRO A 107 33.98 -35.82 49.03
N SER A 108 33.29 -34.68 48.83
CA SER A 108 33.50 -33.36 49.45
C SER A 108 34.80 -32.54 49.25
N ARG A 109 34.60 -31.26 48.87
CA ARG A 109 35.13 -30.12 49.64
C ARG A 109 34.21 -28.89 49.56
N SER A 110 34.11 -28.16 50.67
CA SER A 110 33.32 -26.95 50.84
C SER A 110 34.12 -25.68 50.53
N ILE A 111 33.45 -24.60 50.13
CA ILE A 111 34.04 -23.26 50.05
C ILE A 111 33.41 -22.36 51.12
N ALA A 112 34.00 -22.38 52.31
CA ALA A 112 33.89 -21.29 53.28
C ALA A 112 35.13 -20.39 53.10
N ALA A 113 35.18 -19.64 51.99
CA ALA A 113 36.34 -18.83 51.62
C ALA A 113 35.99 -17.61 50.73
N TYR A 114 34.93 -16.87 51.07
CA TYR A 114 34.61 -15.56 50.44
C TYR A 114 34.11 -14.51 51.46
N GLN A 115 34.69 -14.52 52.68
CA GLN A 115 34.39 -13.55 53.75
C GLN A 115 35.68 -12.99 54.38
N SER A 116 36.46 -12.19 53.64
CA SER A 116 37.49 -11.29 54.24
C SER A 116 38.10 -10.29 53.22
N ALA A 117 37.25 -9.58 52.46
CA ALA A 117 37.62 -8.33 51.81
C ALA A 117 36.39 -7.41 51.86
N TYR A 118 36.59 -6.11 52.12
CA TYR A 118 35.54 -5.14 52.45
C TYR A 118 34.71 -5.46 53.70
N ALA A 119 35.39 -5.39 54.86
CA ALA A 119 34.76 -5.09 56.14
C ALA A 119 35.43 -3.86 56.76
N SER A 120 34.84 -2.68 56.60
CA SER A 120 35.30 -1.44 57.24
C SER A 120 34.16 -0.42 57.37
N SER A 121 33.83 -0.09 58.62
CA SER A 121 33.07 1.08 59.11
C SER A 121 31.69 1.38 58.50
N ALA A 122 30.69 1.20 59.37
CA ALA A 122 29.32 1.68 59.34
C ALA A 122 29.12 3.20 59.08
N SER A 123 27.94 3.52 58.56
CA SER A 123 26.87 4.43 59.06
C SER A 123 27.19 5.44 60.20
N PRO A 124 26.44 6.57 60.35
CA PRO A 124 25.02 6.71 59.95
C PRO A 124 24.52 8.11 59.47
N GLU A 125 23.19 8.22 59.21
CA GLU A 125 22.24 9.31 59.56
C GLU A 125 22.51 10.81 59.17
N ASP A 126 21.53 11.66 58.81
CA ASP A 126 20.12 11.49 58.38
C ASP A 126 19.56 12.82 57.76
N GLU A 127 18.28 12.81 57.36
CA GLU A 127 17.29 13.91 57.34
C GLU A 127 17.36 15.12 56.37
N THR A 128 16.26 15.28 55.60
CA THR A 128 15.57 16.56 55.21
C THR A 128 16.24 17.51 54.19
N VAL A 129 15.56 18.41 53.43
CA VAL A 129 14.12 18.68 53.14
C VAL A 129 13.95 19.31 51.72
N THR A 130 12.72 19.62 51.31
CA THR A 130 12.28 20.14 49.98
C THR A 130 12.85 21.49 49.48
N GLU A 131 12.83 21.67 48.15
CA GLU A 131 12.63 22.88 47.29
C GLU A 131 12.42 24.27 47.95
N PRO A 132 12.87 25.41 47.33
CA PRO A 132 12.47 25.77 45.95
C PRO A 132 13.37 26.69 45.06
N ALA A 133 13.04 26.67 43.75
CA ALA A 133 12.96 27.74 42.73
C ALA A 133 13.96 28.95 42.60
N ALA A 134 14.40 29.12 41.34
CA ALA A 134 14.51 30.37 40.54
C ALA A 134 15.76 31.29 40.58
N SER A 135 16.03 31.91 39.40
CA SER A 135 16.96 33.02 39.10
C SER A 135 18.49 32.74 39.17
N ALA A 136 19.39 33.45 38.48
CA ALA A 136 19.34 34.20 37.22
C ALA A 136 20.76 34.54 36.69
N VAL A 137 20.90 34.73 35.36
CA VAL A 137 21.90 35.55 34.63
C VAL A 137 23.38 35.54 35.08
N SER A 138 24.29 35.06 34.19
CA SER A 138 25.46 35.81 33.69
C SER A 138 26.30 35.02 32.66
N GLN A 139 26.82 35.70 31.63
CA GLN A 139 27.96 35.25 30.82
C GLN A 139 29.22 36.05 31.21
N PRO A 140 30.41 35.47 31.02
CA PRO A 140 31.50 36.23 30.40
C PRO A 140 32.16 35.49 29.21
N ALA A 141 32.86 36.23 28.35
CA ALA A 141 33.80 35.72 27.35
C ALA A 141 35.09 35.18 28.03
N VAL A 142 36.13 34.60 27.40
CA VAL A 142 36.90 34.91 26.16
C VAL A 142 37.82 33.67 25.86
N PRO A 143 38.75 33.62 24.87
CA PRO A 143 38.91 34.36 23.59
C PRO A 143 39.17 33.43 22.36
N TYR A 144 39.34 34.02 21.16
CA TYR A 144 39.91 33.36 19.96
C TYR A 144 41.44 33.54 19.86
N PRO A 145 42.13 32.61 19.16
CA PRO A 145 43.22 32.97 18.24
C PRO A 145 43.01 32.41 16.81
N THR A 146 43.84 32.84 15.85
CA THR A 146 43.55 32.76 14.40
C THR A 146 44.46 31.81 13.60
N ALA A 147 43.84 31.12 12.64
CA ALA A 147 44.34 30.37 11.46
C ALA A 147 45.84 30.14 11.19
N LEU A 148 46.15 28.89 10.82
CA LEU A 148 47.19 28.51 9.85
C LEU A 148 46.66 27.42 8.90
N GLN A 149 47.14 27.40 7.64
CA GLN A 149 46.79 26.39 6.63
C GLN A 149 47.82 25.24 6.61
N PRO A 150 47.39 23.98 6.41
CA PRO A 150 48.24 22.90 5.90
C PRO A 150 48.17 22.80 4.37
N ALA A 151 49.29 22.45 3.72
CA ALA A 151 49.37 22.21 2.27
C ALA A 151 49.17 20.73 1.90
N ALA A 152 48.90 20.45 0.62
CA ALA A 152 48.67 19.09 0.12
C ALA A 152 49.99 18.32 -0.16
N PRO A 153 50.07 17.02 0.17
CA PRO A 153 51.21 16.17 -0.19
C PRO A 153 50.97 15.38 -1.50
N GLN A 154 51.96 15.42 -2.40
CA GLN A 154 52.19 14.37 -3.39
C GLN A 154 53.22 13.36 -2.84
N PRO A 155 53.13 12.06 -3.16
CA PRO A 155 54.26 11.15 -3.11
C PRO A 155 54.76 10.78 -4.52
N ALA A 156 56.08 10.83 -4.72
CA ALA A 156 56.73 10.34 -5.94
C ALA A 156 57.12 8.85 -5.82
N ALA A 157 57.43 8.20 -6.95
CA ALA A 157 57.79 6.79 -7.00
C ALA A 157 59.31 6.54 -7.07
N VAL A 158 59.80 5.59 -6.27
CA VAL A 158 61.05 4.83 -6.46
C VAL A 158 60.78 3.39 -6.04
N ALA A 159 61.40 2.39 -6.68
CA ALA A 159 61.09 0.98 -6.50
C ALA A 159 62.31 0.11 -6.12
N THR A 160 62.06 -0.96 -5.34
CA THR A 160 62.96 -2.11 -5.16
C THR A 160 62.14 -3.41 -5.12
N ARG A 161 62.76 -4.58 -5.37
CA ARG A 161 62.11 -5.74 -5.97
C ARG A 161 62.61 -7.10 -5.44
N VAL A 162 61.68 -7.96 -5.00
CA VAL A 162 61.70 -9.45 -5.00
C VAL A 162 60.20 -9.85 -5.03
N GLU A 163 59.58 -10.49 -6.04
CA GLU A 163 59.87 -11.57 -7.00
C GLU A 163 59.18 -12.90 -6.59
N LEU A 164 58.35 -13.41 -7.51
CA LEU A 164 57.55 -14.65 -7.40
C LEU A 164 57.73 -15.49 -8.68
N PRO A 165 57.69 -16.83 -8.62
CA PRO A 165 58.02 -17.69 -9.74
C PRO A 165 56.98 -17.66 -10.88
N ALA A 166 57.45 -17.80 -12.12
CA ALA A 166 56.66 -17.62 -13.33
C ALA A 166 56.14 -18.92 -13.98
N LEU A 167 55.11 -18.79 -14.81
CA LEU A 167 54.66 -19.80 -15.77
C LEU A 167 55.08 -19.40 -17.21
N PRO A 168 55.42 -20.36 -18.10
CA PRO A 168 55.93 -20.08 -19.45
C PRO A 168 54.83 -19.66 -20.48
N PRO A 169 55.22 -19.01 -21.59
CA PRO A 169 54.30 -18.35 -22.54
C PRO A 169 53.78 -19.25 -23.69
N ALA A 170 52.93 -18.67 -24.56
CA ALA A 170 52.07 -19.37 -25.54
C ALA A 170 52.32 -18.96 -27.02
N ARG A 171 51.40 -19.39 -27.93
CA ARG A 171 51.23 -19.12 -29.39
C ARG A 171 51.71 -20.27 -30.31
N PRO A 172 51.21 -20.40 -31.58
CA PRO A 172 50.42 -19.44 -32.38
C PRO A 172 49.06 -19.94 -32.93
N SER A 173 48.47 -19.15 -33.85
CA SER A 173 47.06 -19.14 -34.31
C SER A 173 46.90 -19.06 -35.83
N VAL A 174 45.87 -19.71 -36.42
CA VAL A 174 45.14 -19.33 -37.67
C VAL A 174 43.78 -20.10 -37.75
N PRO A 175 42.92 -19.96 -38.79
CA PRO A 175 41.93 -18.92 -39.14
C PRO A 175 40.45 -19.32 -38.82
N GLN A 176 39.47 -18.51 -39.28
CA GLN A 176 38.02 -18.75 -39.18
C GLN A 176 37.38 -19.38 -40.46
N ALA A 177 36.14 -19.86 -40.28
CA ALA A 177 35.03 -20.06 -41.25
C ALA A 177 34.83 -21.47 -41.86
N PRO A 178 33.58 -21.84 -42.24
CA PRO A 178 32.26 -21.42 -41.74
C PRO A 178 31.46 -22.59 -41.11
N ALA A 179 30.37 -22.31 -40.40
CA ALA A 179 29.51 -23.34 -39.79
C ALA A 179 28.44 -23.88 -40.76
N VAL A 180 28.34 -25.20 -40.88
CA VAL A 180 27.26 -25.93 -41.60
C VAL A 180 26.71 -27.02 -40.67
N VAL A 181 25.38 -27.20 -40.67
CA VAL A 181 24.67 -28.12 -39.77
C VAL A 181 24.37 -29.46 -40.46
N PRO A 182 24.70 -30.60 -39.85
CA PRO A 182 24.11 -31.91 -40.17
C PRO A 182 23.16 -32.43 -39.06
N ALA A 183 22.24 -33.33 -39.44
CA ALA A 183 21.19 -33.91 -38.60
C ALA A 183 21.59 -35.30 -38.01
N PRO A 184 20.87 -35.84 -37.00
CA PRO A 184 21.24 -37.09 -36.31
C PRO A 184 20.68 -38.36 -36.97
N THR A 185 21.34 -39.49 -36.71
CA THR A 185 20.99 -40.86 -37.16
C THR A 185 21.33 -41.91 -36.07
N PRO A 186 20.85 -43.18 -36.15
CA PRO A 186 20.15 -43.79 -34.99
C PRO A 186 20.83 -45.02 -34.35
N ALA A 187 20.16 -45.57 -33.31
CA ALA A 187 20.50 -46.83 -32.64
C ALA A 187 19.81 -48.07 -33.28
N PRO A 188 20.34 -49.31 -33.08
CA PRO A 188 19.89 -50.51 -33.80
C PRO A 188 18.90 -51.44 -33.05
N ALA A 189 18.29 -52.36 -33.81
CA ALA A 189 17.57 -53.56 -33.35
C ALA A 189 18.48 -54.83 -33.47
N GLY A 190 18.14 -56.06 -33.03
CA GLY A 190 16.98 -56.58 -32.28
C GLY A 190 16.63 -58.04 -32.68
N TYR A 191 16.33 -58.92 -31.70
CA TYR A 191 15.91 -60.34 -31.79
C TYR A 191 15.15 -60.70 -30.47
N ALA A 192 14.24 -61.66 -30.31
CA ALA A 192 13.41 -62.49 -31.22
C ALA A 192 12.23 -63.16 -30.44
N ALA A 193 11.77 -64.36 -30.85
CA ALA A 193 10.59 -65.12 -30.33
C ALA A 193 10.83 -66.67 -30.54
N PRO A 194 9.87 -67.65 -30.43
CA PRO A 194 8.40 -67.58 -30.24
C PRO A 194 7.71 -68.73 -29.40
N ILE A 195 6.37 -68.87 -29.54
CA ILE A 195 5.47 -70.05 -29.33
C ILE A 195 4.59 -70.10 -28.04
N ALA A 196 3.38 -70.65 -28.17
CA ALA A 196 2.21 -70.67 -27.23
C ALA A 196 1.78 -72.15 -26.90
N PRO A 197 0.52 -72.60 -26.55
CA PRO A 197 -0.81 -71.94 -26.50
C PRO A 197 -1.81 -72.29 -25.34
N ALA A 198 -2.91 -71.50 -25.29
CA ALA A 198 -4.33 -71.76 -24.95
C ALA A 198 -4.86 -72.87 -23.98
N ALA A 199 -5.89 -72.49 -23.18
CA ALA A 199 -6.97 -73.33 -22.62
C ALA A 199 -8.25 -72.49 -22.35
N HIS A 200 -9.41 -73.10 -22.02
CA HIS A 200 -10.76 -72.47 -22.06
C HIS A 200 -11.81 -73.13 -21.11
N VAL A 201 -13.06 -72.61 -21.08
CA VAL A 201 -14.35 -73.20 -20.57
C VAL A 201 -14.93 -72.70 -19.20
N PRO A 202 -16.29 -72.50 -19.04
CA PRO A 202 -16.91 -71.80 -17.88
C PRO A 202 -18.02 -72.55 -17.03
N PRO A 203 -19.36 -72.25 -17.01
CA PRO A 203 -20.06 -71.73 -15.79
C PRO A 203 -21.43 -72.38 -15.37
N ALA A 204 -22.08 -71.84 -14.32
CA ALA A 204 -23.53 -71.89 -14.00
C ALA A 204 -23.92 -70.67 -13.09
N HIS A 205 -25.07 -69.97 -13.11
CA HIS A 205 -26.54 -70.24 -13.27
C HIS A 205 -27.25 -70.71 -11.97
N ALA A 206 -28.46 -70.25 -11.61
CA ALA A 206 -29.43 -69.23 -12.13
C ALA A 206 -30.11 -68.49 -10.91
N ALA A 207 -31.29 -67.84 -10.85
CA ALA A 207 -32.47 -67.50 -11.68
C ALA A 207 -33.20 -66.28 -10.98
N ALA A 208 -34.38 -65.70 -11.29
CA ALA A 208 -35.44 -65.80 -12.32
C ALA A 208 -36.23 -64.43 -12.44
N ALA A 209 -37.56 -64.41 -12.65
CA ALA A 209 -38.48 -63.24 -12.76
C ALA A 209 -39.93 -63.65 -12.33
N PRO A 210 -41.12 -63.04 -12.69
CA PRO A 210 -41.53 -61.94 -13.63
C PRO A 210 -42.26 -60.72 -12.93
N ALA A 211 -42.57 -59.53 -13.51
CA ALA A 211 -43.12 -59.05 -14.81
C ALA A 211 -44.66 -59.20 -14.96
N PRO A 212 -45.45 -58.29 -15.62
CA PRO A 212 -45.32 -57.77 -17.01
C PRO A 212 -45.69 -56.25 -17.25
N VAL A 213 -46.02 -55.78 -18.49
CA VAL A 213 -45.15 -55.06 -19.47
C VAL A 213 -45.90 -53.90 -20.19
N SER A 214 -45.19 -52.93 -20.79
CA SER A 214 -45.43 -52.40 -22.17
C SER A 214 -44.19 -51.60 -22.68
N TYR A 215 -44.03 -51.37 -24.00
CA TYR A 215 -42.69 -51.14 -24.59
C TYR A 215 -42.60 -50.27 -25.89
N ALA A 216 -41.88 -49.13 -25.81
CA ALA A 216 -40.86 -48.55 -26.74
C ALA A 216 -41.17 -48.43 -28.28
N PRO A 217 -40.22 -48.08 -29.20
CA PRO A 217 -38.83 -47.54 -29.11
C PRO A 217 -38.61 -46.31 -30.06
N PRO A 218 -37.39 -46.00 -30.59
CA PRO A 218 -36.00 -45.90 -30.04
C PRO A 218 -35.56 -44.39 -29.95
N VAL A 219 -34.32 -43.93 -29.67
CA VAL A 219 -32.93 -44.44 -29.79
C VAL A 219 -32.06 -43.97 -28.59
N SER A 220 -30.87 -44.55 -28.38
CA SER A 220 -30.13 -44.57 -27.09
C SER A 220 -28.84 -43.71 -27.01
N PRO A 221 -28.28 -43.45 -25.79
CA PRO A 221 -27.13 -42.54 -25.52
C PRO A 221 -25.87 -43.28 -25.01
N SER A 222 -24.83 -42.57 -24.50
CA SER A 222 -24.32 -42.71 -23.09
C SER A 222 -22.96 -42.01 -22.76
N ALA A 223 -22.83 -41.58 -21.49
CA ALA A 223 -21.66 -41.49 -20.57
C ALA A 223 -20.23 -41.03 -20.99
N ALA A 224 -19.85 -39.85 -20.47
CA ALA A 224 -18.86 -39.59 -19.39
C ALA A 224 -17.35 -40.02 -19.44
N ALA A 225 -16.55 -39.23 -18.70
CA ALA A 225 -15.15 -39.38 -18.28
C ALA A 225 -14.03 -39.05 -19.31
N ALA A 226 -12.92 -38.49 -18.81
CA ALA A 226 -11.72 -38.09 -19.57
C ALA A 226 -10.49 -38.93 -19.15
N PRO A 227 -9.42 -38.97 -19.96
CA PRO A 227 -8.22 -38.25 -19.53
C PRO A 227 -7.34 -37.65 -20.65
N SER A 228 -6.38 -36.81 -20.22
CA SER A 228 -5.06 -36.44 -20.78
C SER A 228 -4.63 -36.92 -22.18
N MET A 229 -4.05 -36.01 -22.98
CA MET A 229 -2.66 -36.16 -23.51
C MET A 229 -2.16 -34.85 -24.17
N ALA A 230 -0.86 -34.78 -24.51
CA ALA A 230 -0.21 -33.61 -25.10
C ALA A 230 0.60 -33.93 -26.39
N ARG A 231 0.67 -32.94 -27.30
CA ARG A 231 1.50 -32.83 -28.54
C ARG A 231 1.24 -33.83 -29.68
N MET A 232 1.24 -33.32 -30.92
CA MET A 232 1.94 -33.83 -32.14
C MET A 232 1.84 -32.74 -33.27
N PRO A 233 2.64 -32.78 -34.37
CA PRO A 233 2.95 -31.58 -35.18
C PRO A 233 2.54 -31.57 -36.68
N ASP A 234 2.76 -30.39 -37.29
CA ASP A 234 3.13 -30.06 -38.69
C ASP A 234 2.30 -30.42 -39.96
N ALA A 235 1.82 -29.33 -40.59
CA ALA A 235 1.71 -29.05 -42.05
C ALA A 235 0.75 -29.87 -42.95
N PRO A 236 0.43 -29.41 -44.19
CA PRO A 236 0.68 -28.09 -44.82
C PRO A 236 -0.61 -27.34 -45.25
N LEU A 237 -0.50 -26.05 -45.59
CA LEU A 237 -1.61 -25.23 -46.15
C LEU A 237 -1.45 -25.00 -47.67
N ARG A 238 -2.57 -24.97 -48.41
CA ARG A 238 -2.64 -24.56 -49.83
C ARG A 238 -3.10 -23.09 -49.96
N GLN A 239 -2.65 -22.44 -51.03
CA GLN A 239 -2.86 -21.01 -51.30
C GLN A 239 -4.23 -20.71 -51.97
N PRO A 240 -4.81 -19.51 -51.77
CA PRO A 240 -5.76 -18.88 -52.68
C PRO A 240 -5.06 -18.27 -53.93
N PRO A 241 -5.79 -17.95 -55.01
CA PRO A 241 -5.21 -17.45 -56.26
C PRO A 241 -4.80 -15.97 -56.22
N ALA A 242 -3.94 -15.57 -57.16
CA ALA A 242 -3.35 -14.23 -57.24
C ALA A 242 -4.14 -13.25 -58.14
N MET A 243 -3.93 -11.95 -57.88
CA MET A 243 -4.18 -10.85 -58.83
C MET A 243 -2.86 -10.08 -59.08
N PRO A 244 -2.71 -9.38 -60.22
CA PRO A 244 -1.40 -8.97 -60.73
C PRO A 244 -0.81 -7.75 -60.03
N ALA A 245 0.52 -7.62 -60.10
CA ALA A 245 1.27 -6.50 -59.54
C ALA A 245 1.14 -5.22 -60.38
N ALA A 246 0.94 -4.09 -59.70
CA ALA A 246 1.28 -2.76 -60.19
C ALA A 246 2.39 -2.20 -59.28
N ALA A 247 3.40 -1.56 -59.86
CA ALA A 247 4.55 -1.04 -59.10
C ALA A 247 4.16 0.20 -58.29
N LEU A 248 4.67 0.31 -57.07
CA LEU A 248 4.58 1.52 -56.26
C LEU A 248 5.58 2.57 -56.76
N PRO A 249 5.20 3.86 -56.91
CA PRO A 249 6.14 4.94 -57.23
C PRO A 249 7.18 5.13 -56.11
N THR A 250 8.40 5.51 -56.49
CA THR A 250 9.52 5.72 -55.55
C THR A 250 9.35 6.93 -54.63
N ASP A 251 8.45 7.87 -54.96
CA ASP A 251 8.35 9.17 -54.29
C ASP A 251 7.80 9.10 -52.85
N THR A 252 7.03 8.06 -52.50
CA THR A 252 6.51 7.90 -51.12
C THR A 252 7.58 7.60 -50.09
N ALA A 253 8.75 7.07 -50.49
CA ALA A 253 9.87 6.87 -49.58
C ALA A 253 10.60 8.20 -49.28
N ALA A 254 10.88 8.97 -50.34
CA ALA A 254 11.47 10.31 -50.22
C ALA A 254 10.58 11.23 -49.39
N GLY A 255 9.29 11.34 -49.72
CA GLY A 255 8.34 12.17 -48.97
C GLY A 255 8.19 11.79 -47.49
N LEU A 256 8.36 10.50 -47.13
CA LEU A 256 8.37 10.06 -45.73
C LEU A 256 9.71 10.41 -45.04
N GLN A 257 10.85 10.29 -45.73
CA GLN A 257 12.15 10.65 -45.17
C GLN A 257 12.34 12.17 -45.06
N ASP A 258 11.77 12.95 -45.97
CA ASP A 258 11.66 14.41 -45.87
C ASP A 258 10.70 14.81 -44.74
N ALA A 259 9.55 14.13 -44.59
CA ALA A 259 8.65 14.36 -43.45
C ALA A 259 9.31 14.02 -42.11
N ILE A 260 10.09 12.93 -42.04
CA ILE A 260 10.87 12.54 -40.85
C ILE A 260 12.03 13.52 -40.62
N SER A 261 12.66 14.06 -41.67
CA SER A 261 13.73 15.06 -41.55
C SER A 261 13.19 16.44 -41.16
N ALA A 262 11.98 16.79 -41.60
CA ALA A 262 11.25 17.98 -41.14
C ALA A 262 10.76 17.81 -39.70
N LEU A 263 10.30 16.63 -39.29
CA LEU A 263 9.98 16.31 -37.89
C LEU A 263 11.24 16.35 -37.01
N ARG A 264 12.35 15.77 -37.47
CA ARG A 264 13.64 15.80 -36.79
C ARG A 264 14.14 17.24 -36.66
N GLY A 265 14.20 18.00 -37.75
CA GLY A 265 14.58 19.42 -37.75
C GLY A 265 13.67 20.28 -36.87
N ALA A 266 12.36 20.01 -36.84
CA ALA A 266 11.41 20.68 -35.94
C ALA A 266 11.54 20.24 -34.46
N MET A 267 12.08 19.06 -34.17
CA MET A 267 12.43 18.64 -32.82
C MET A 267 13.81 19.16 -32.40
N GLU A 268 14.80 19.17 -33.28
CA GLU A 268 16.12 19.77 -33.07
C GLU A 268 15.99 21.28 -32.84
N THR A 269 15.20 21.99 -33.66
CA THR A 269 14.88 23.44 -33.47
C THR A 269 14.03 23.70 -32.21
N ARG A 270 13.30 22.70 -31.69
CA ARG A 270 12.57 22.80 -30.40
C ARG A 270 13.44 22.42 -29.19
N MET A 271 14.42 21.54 -29.36
CA MET A 271 15.48 21.33 -28.37
C MET A 271 16.33 22.61 -28.27
N ASP A 272 16.69 23.20 -29.40
CA ASP A 272 17.24 24.55 -29.54
C ASP A 272 16.21 25.68 -29.28
N GLY A 273 15.05 25.34 -28.72
CA GLY A 273 14.13 26.29 -28.06
C GLY A 273 14.08 26.11 -26.54
N LEU A 274 14.24 24.89 -26.05
CA LEU A 274 14.26 24.54 -24.61
C LEU A 274 15.66 24.63 -23.97
N LEU A 275 16.74 24.59 -24.76
CA LEU A 275 18.13 24.53 -24.25
C LEU A 275 18.79 25.91 -24.03
N TRP A 276 18.32 26.98 -24.67
CA TRP A 276 19.08 28.24 -24.74
C TRP A 276 18.68 29.31 -23.72
N GLY A 277 19.03 29.06 -22.46
CA GLY A 277 19.55 30.11 -21.57
C GLY A 277 21.07 30.35 -21.73
N GLY A 278 21.71 29.62 -22.66
CA GLY A 278 23.15 29.63 -22.89
C GLY A 278 23.65 31.01 -23.33
N ARG A 279 24.26 31.73 -22.38
CA ARG A 279 24.76 33.13 -22.47
C ARG A 279 23.74 34.25 -22.23
N GLN A 280 22.93 34.14 -21.17
CA GLN A 280 22.43 35.33 -20.47
C GLN A 280 22.09 35.07 -18.99
N GLY A 281 22.86 35.68 -18.07
CA GLY A 281 22.51 35.91 -16.66
C GLY A 281 22.19 34.69 -15.76
N ALA A 282 22.99 34.45 -14.73
CA ALA A 282 22.62 33.48 -13.69
C ALA A 282 21.36 33.95 -12.93
N GLY A 283 20.33 33.09 -12.83
CA GLY A 283 19.25 33.23 -11.85
C GLY A 283 17.91 33.81 -12.31
N ARG A 284 17.54 33.78 -13.62
CA ARG A 284 16.16 34.05 -14.05
C ARG A 284 15.65 32.98 -15.02
N GLU A 285 14.44 32.50 -14.76
CA GLU A 285 13.70 31.62 -15.67
C GLU A 285 13.28 32.41 -16.94
N PRO A 286 13.40 31.85 -18.16
CA PRO A 286 12.90 32.49 -19.36
C PRO A 286 11.38 32.68 -19.29
N ALA A 287 10.89 33.87 -19.61
CA ALA A 287 9.46 34.21 -19.53
C ALA A 287 8.55 33.25 -20.33
N ALA A 288 9.05 32.72 -21.45
CA ALA A 288 8.36 31.69 -22.25
C ALA A 288 8.17 30.36 -21.49
N ALA A 289 9.14 29.93 -20.68
CA ALA A 289 9.08 28.70 -19.89
C ALA A 289 8.13 28.87 -18.69
N ALA A 290 8.24 29.99 -17.98
CA ALA A 290 7.34 30.34 -16.88
C ALA A 290 5.88 30.40 -17.35
N LEU A 291 5.63 31.02 -18.51
CA LEU A 291 4.32 31.08 -19.15
C LEU A 291 3.82 29.68 -19.57
N PHE A 292 4.67 28.87 -20.19
CA PHE A 292 4.33 27.51 -20.61
C PHE A 292 3.87 26.65 -19.41
N ARG A 293 4.60 26.70 -18.30
CA ARG A 293 4.24 26.03 -17.04
C ARG A 293 2.91 26.56 -16.48
N GLY A 294 2.78 27.88 -16.29
CA GLY A 294 1.59 28.49 -15.68
C GLY A 294 0.29 28.23 -16.45
N LEU A 295 0.34 28.14 -17.79
CA LEU A 295 -0.83 27.79 -18.60
C LEU A 295 -1.20 26.30 -18.52
N LEU A 296 -0.22 25.40 -18.40
CA LEU A 296 -0.50 23.98 -18.14
C LEU A 296 -1.06 23.78 -16.73
N ASP A 297 -0.56 24.51 -15.73
CA ASP A 297 -1.10 24.49 -14.37
C ASP A 297 -2.55 24.97 -14.30
N ALA A 298 -2.93 25.97 -15.10
CA ALA A 298 -4.33 26.40 -15.27
C ALA A 298 -5.21 25.36 -15.98
N GLY A 299 -4.60 24.38 -16.66
CA GLY A 299 -5.27 23.27 -17.35
C GLY A 299 -5.52 23.48 -18.84
N PHE A 300 -4.86 24.44 -19.50
CA PHE A 300 -4.96 24.60 -20.96
C PHE A 300 -4.17 23.50 -21.69
N SER A 301 -4.58 23.14 -22.92
CA SER A 301 -3.92 22.05 -23.66
C SER A 301 -2.52 22.44 -24.15
N THR A 302 -1.59 21.49 -24.19
CA THR A 302 -0.24 21.68 -24.76
C THR A 302 -0.27 22.24 -26.18
N LYS A 303 -1.33 21.97 -26.96
CA LYS A 303 -1.55 22.51 -28.31
C LYS A 303 -1.83 24.02 -28.29
N LEU A 304 -2.72 24.49 -27.41
CA LEU A 304 -3.00 25.91 -27.24
C LEU A 304 -1.82 26.66 -26.61
N VAL A 305 -1.19 26.08 -25.59
CA VAL A 305 -0.03 26.67 -24.91
C VAL A 305 1.15 26.85 -25.87
N ARG A 306 1.46 25.87 -26.73
CA ARG A 306 2.49 26.03 -27.77
C ARG A 306 2.15 27.15 -28.75
N ALA A 307 0.91 27.23 -29.23
CA ALA A 307 0.49 28.28 -30.16
C ALA A 307 0.52 29.70 -29.56
N LEU A 308 0.39 29.83 -28.22
CA LEU A 308 0.60 31.09 -27.51
C LEU A 308 2.10 31.41 -27.36
N VAL A 309 2.92 30.44 -26.93
CA VAL A 309 4.37 30.65 -26.77
C VAL A 309 5.07 30.92 -28.10
N GLU A 310 4.65 30.28 -29.20
CA GLU A 310 5.13 30.53 -30.56
C GLU A 310 4.73 31.92 -31.11
N ARG A 311 3.81 32.63 -30.44
CA ARG A 311 3.38 34.01 -30.74
C ARG A 311 3.87 35.05 -29.73
N LEU A 312 4.59 34.64 -28.67
CA LEU A 312 5.03 35.51 -27.58
C LEU A 312 6.13 36.49 -28.06
N PRO A 313 5.98 37.82 -27.86
CA PRO A 313 7.03 38.78 -28.20
C PRO A 313 8.32 38.59 -27.39
N ALA A 314 9.47 38.72 -28.06
CA ALA A 314 10.78 38.59 -27.42
C ALA A 314 11.06 39.71 -26.41
N GLY A 315 11.83 39.39 -25.36
CA GLY A 315 12.30 40.36 -24.35
C GLY A 315 11.31 40.71 -23.23
N MET A 316 10.12 40.08 -23.18
CA MET A 316 9.17 40.24 -22.07
C MET A 316 9.69 39.64 -20.75
N THR A 317 9.26 40.22 -19.62
CA THR A 317 9.36 39.58 -18.30
C THR A 317 8.28 38.50 -18.14
N ALA A 318 8.37 37.66 -17.09
CA ALA A 318 7.37 36.61 -16.84
C ALA A 318 5.97 37.20 -16.60
N GLU A 319 5.89 38.30 -15.85
CA GLU A 319 4.66 39.02 -15.53
C GLU A 319 4.04 39.65 -16.79
N ALA A 320 4.88 40.25 -17.65
CA ALA A 320 4.46 40.81 -18.93
C ALA A 320 3.98 39.72 -19.91
N ALA A 321 4.65 38.57 -19.94
CA ALA A 321 4.26 37.43 -20.77
C ALA A 321 2.92 36.82 -20.30
N GLN A 322 2.69 36.71 -18.98
CA GLN A 322 1.42 36.28 -18.42
C GLN A 322 0.29 37.27 -18.73
N ALA A 323 0.53 38.58 -18.59
CA ALA A 323 -0.44 39.62 -18.94
C ALA A 323 -0.77 39.63 -20.45
N TRP A 324 0.22 39.41 -21.31
CA TRP A 324 0.00 39.25 -22.75
C TRP A 324 -0.84 38.01 -23.08
N ALA A 325 -0.49 36.85 -22.54
CA ALA A 325 -1.21 35.60 -22.78
C ALA A 325 -2.64 35.63 -22.23
N ARG A 326 -2.86 36.28 -21.08
CA ARG A 326 -4.21 36.59 -20.56
C ARG A 326 -5.02 37.36 -21.59
N ASN A 327 -4.47 38.41 -22.19
CA ASN A 327 -5.21 39.24 -23.14
C ASN A 327 -5.48 38.52 -24.46
N GLU A 328 -4.55 37.70 -24.96
CA GLU A 328 -4.81 36.79 -26.09
C GLU A 328 -5.93 35.79 -25.78
N LEU A 329 -5.90 35.15 -24.61
CA LEU A 329 -6.96 34.21 -24.19
C LEU A 329 -8.32 34.89 -24.05
N VAL A 330 -8.38 36.10 -23.46
CA VAL A 330 -9.62 36.89 -23.37
C VAL A 330 -10.14 37.31 -24.75
N THR A 331 -9.25 37.57 -25.71
CA THR A 331 -9.60 37.92 -27.10
C THR A 331 -10.12 36.72 -27.89
N HIS A 332 -9.60 35.51 -27.63
CA HIS A 332 -9.92 34.29 -28.39
C HIS A 332 -10.93 33.35 -27.70
N LEU A 333 -11.32 33.60 -26.45
CA LEU A 333 -12.36 32.83 -25.73
C LEU A 333 -13.76 33.26 -26.19
N PRO A 334 -14.49 32.46 -26.98
CA PRO A 334 -15.78 32.85 -27.51
C PRO A 334 -16.83 32.92 -26.39
N VAL A 335 -17.42 34.09 -26.18
CA VAL A 335 -18.55 34.35 -25.28
C VAL A 335 -19.63 35.12 -26.04
N VAL A 336 -20.89 35.01 -25.62
CA VAL A 336 -21.98 35.81 -26.21
C VAL A 336 -21.85 37.29 -25.88
N ALA A 337 -22.24 38.16 -26.82
CA ALA A 337 -22.07 39.60 -26.68
C ALA A 337 -23.13 40.27 -25.76
N SER A 338 -24.35 39.72 -25.72
CA SER A 338 -25.39 40.12 -24.76
C SER A 338 -26.28 38.95 -24.34
N GLU A 339 -26.89 39.06 -23.16
CA GLU A 339 -27.99 38.20 -22.70
C GLU A 339 -29.22 38.31 -23.63
N ASP A 340 -29.41 39.47 -24.27
CA ASP A 340 -30.55 39.77 -25.15
C ASP A 340 -30.62 38.84 -26.37
N GLU A 341 -29.49 38.32 -26.84
CA GLU A 341 -29.41 37.40 -27.98
C GLU A 341 -30.01 36.01 -27.65
N PHE A 342 -30.02 35.64 -26.36
CA PHE A 342 -30.73 34.48 -25.84
C PHE A 342 -32.20 34.81 -25.50
N LEU A 343 -32.44 35.97 -24.89
CA LEU A 343 -33.79 36.43 -24.50
C LEU A 343 -34.66 36.86 -25.69
N ALA A 344 -34.09 37.10 -26.88
CA ALA A 344 -34.81 37.40 -28.11
C ALA A 344 -35.86 36.33 -28.48
N GLY A 345 -35.63 35.09 -28.08
CA GLY A 345 -36.59 33.99 -28.21
C GLY A 345 -36.10 32.82 -29.07
N GLY A 346 -36.83 31.71 -28.97
CA GLY A 346 -36.57 30.48 -29.71
C GLY A 346 -36.77 29.21 -28.89
N VAL A 347 -36.48 28.07 -29.51
CA VAL A 347 -36.44 26.76 -28.86
C VAL A 347 -34.98 26.39 -28.59
N TYR A 348 -34.63 26.14 -27.34
CA TYR A 348 -33.27 25.79 -26.91
C TYR A 348 -33.26 24.42 -26.25
N ALA A 349 -32.33 23.55 -26.64
CA ALA A 349 -32.15 22.23 -26.03
C ALA A 349 -30.79 22.14 -25.33
N LEU A 350 -30.78 21.81 -24.04
CA LEU A 350 -29.55 21.54 -23.30
C LEU A 350 -29.11 20.10 -23.55
N VAL A 351 -28.01 19.91 -24.28
CA VAL A 351 -27.47 18.60 -24.66
C VAL A 351 -26.15 18.32 -23.95
N GLY A 352 -25.80 17.05 -23.77
CA GLY A 352 -24.57 16.63 -23.11
C GLY A 352 -24.73 15.40 -22.21
N PRO A 353 -23.62 14.87 -21.65
CA PRO A 353 -23.61 13.62 -20.89
C PRO A 353 -24.50 13.55 -19.64
N THR A 354 -24.53 12.37 -19.01
CA THR A 354 -25.11 12.19 -17.67
C THR A 354 -24.34 13.03 -16.64
N GLY A 355 -25.03 13.51 -15.59
CA GLY A 355 -24.40 14.20 -14.47
C GLY A 355 -23.90 15.64 -14.70
N VAL A 356 -23.81 16.15 -15.94
CA VAL A 356 -23.29 17.51 -16.24
C VAL A 356 -24.20 18.67 -15.81
N GLY A 357 -25.35 18.38 -15.19
CA GLY A 357 -26.22 19.39 -14.56
C GLY A 357 -27.26 20.04 -15.49
N LYS A 358 -27.66 19.37 -16.58
CA LYS A 358 -28.61 19.92 -17.58
C LYS A 358 -29.95 20.37 -16.98
N THR A 359 -30.67 19.49 -16.30
CA THR A 359 -31.96 19.80 -15.63
C THR A 359 -31.88 21.01 -14.69
N THR A 360 -30.84 21.09 -13.86
CA THR A 360 -30.63 22.21 -12.94
C THR A 360 -30.28 23.50 -13.68
N THR A 361 -29.48 23.42 -14.74
CA THR A 361 -29.14 24.56 -15.61
C THR A 361 -30.38 25.08 -16.34
N LEU A 362 -31.25 24.18 -16.79
CA LEU A 362 -32.51 24.53 -17.44
C LEU A 362 -33.49 25.21 -16.47
N ALA A 363 -33.60 24.73 -15.23
CA ALA A 363 -34.40 25.38 -14.20
C ALA A 363 -33.91 26.81 -13.88
N LYS A 364 -32.59 27.03 -13.85
CA LYS A 364 -31.98 28.36 -13.68
C LYS A 364 -32.26 29.28 -14.87
N LEU A 365 -32.09 28.78 -16.10
CA LEU A 365 -32.44 29.51 -17.32
C LEU A 365 -33.93 29.86 -17.34
N ALA A 366 -34.81 28.91 -17.01
CA ALA A 366 -36.26 29.15 -16.94
C ALA A 366 -36.58 30.27 -15.96
N ALA A 367 -36.05 30.23 -14.74
CA ALA A 367 -36.27 31.27 -13.74
C ALA A 367 -35.75 32.65 -14.20
N ARG A 368 -34.60 32.68 -14.88
CA ARG A 368 -34.02 33.90 -15.45
C ARG A 368 -34.87 34.47 -16.59
N CYS A 369 -35.41 33.61 -17.46
CA CYS A 369 -36.37 34.00 -18.49
C CYS A 369 -37.70 34.50 -17.89
N VAL A 370 -38.24 33.82 -16.88
CA VAL A 370 -39.47 34.22 -16.16
C VAL A 370 -39.32 35.60 -15.54
N ALA A 371 -38.16 35.91 -14.96
CA ALA A 371 -37.84 37.20 -14.36
C ALA A 371 -37.62 38.35 -15.38
N ARG A 372 -37.48 38.03 -16.68
CA ARG A 372 -37.29 39.01 -17.77
C ARG A 372 -38.53 39.18 -18.64
N GLU A 373 -39.17 38.08 -19.02
CA GLU A 373 -40.22 38.01 -20.04
C GLU A 373 -41.61 37.67 -19.46
N GLY A 374 -41.67 37.28 -18.18
CA GLY A 374 -42.88 36.74 -17.55
C GLY A 374 -43.08 35.24 -17.81
N ARG A 375 -43.70 34.55 -16.84
CA ARG A 375 -43.89 33.08 -16.88
C ARG A 375 -44.66 32.58 -18.10
N ASP A 376 -45.62 33.36 -18.57
CA ASP A 376 -46.52 32.99 -19.66
C ASP A 376 -45.80 32.96 -21.03
N GLN A 377 -44.61 33.55 -21.13
CA GLN A 377 -43.72 33.50 -22.31
C GLN A 377 -42.76 32.30 -22.31
N VAL A 378 -42.72 31.52 -21.23
CA VAL A 378 -41.76 30.42 -21.04
C VAL A 378 -42.50 29.07 -21.02
N ALA A 379 -41.88 28.03 -21.59
CA ALA A 379 -42.27 26.64 -21.38
C ALA A 379 -41.04 25.76 -21.19
N MET A 380 -41.19 24.68 -20.41
CA MET A 380 -40.17 23.67 -20.20
C MET A 380 -40.64 22.32 -20.77
N LEU A 381 -39.73 21.62 -21.43
CA LEU A 381 -39.89 20.27 -21.96
C LEU A 381 -38.79 19.37 -21.41
N THR A 382 -39.03 18.06 -21.30
CA THR A 382 -37.97 17.08 -21.05
C THR A 382 -38.12 15.82 -21.91
N THR A 383 -36.99 15.33 -22.43
CA THR A 383 -36.87 14.01 -23.06
C THR A 383 -36.20 12.97 -22.15
N ASP A 384 -35.74 13.35 -20.94
CA ASP A 384 -35.18 12.40 -19.97
C ASP A 384 -36.29 11.60 -19.27
N LEU A 385 -36.80 10.60 -20.00
CA LEU A 385 -37.79 9.62 -19.53
C LEU A 385 -37.14 8.34 -18.99
N PHE A 386 -35.80 8.24 -19.04
CA PHE A 386 -35.03 7.08 -18.60
C PHE A 386 -34.60 7.20 -17.13
N ARG A 387 -34.34 8.43 -16.66
CA ARG A 387 -33.93 8.69 -15.29
C ARG A 387 -35.15 8.85 -14.37
N ILE A 388 -35.30 7.89 -13.45
CA ILE A 388 -36.30 7.94 -12.37
C ILE A 388 -36.22 9.28 -11.63
N GLY A 389 -37.35 10.00 -11.53
CA GLY A 389 -37.45 11.29 -10.84
C GLY A 389 -37.12 12.53 -11.69
N ALA A 390 -36.68 12.39 -12.95
CA ALA A 390 -36.26 13.55 -13.75
C ALA A 390 -37.45 14.44 -14.20
N LEU A 391 -38.56 13.83 -14.62
CA LEU A 391 -39.78 14.56 -14.96
C LEU A 391 -40.38 15.25 -13.73
N GLU A 392 -40.43 14.52 -12.60
CA GLU A 392 -40.93 15.01 -11.32
C GLU A 392 -40.08 16.18 -10.80
N GLN A 393 -38.75 16.10 -10.93
CA GLN A 393 -37.83 17.18 -10.60
C GLN A 393 -38.11 18.44 -11.43
N LEU A 394 -38.31 18.29 -12.75
CA LEU A 394 -38.63 19.44 -13.62
C LEU A 394 -40.04 20.01 -13.34
N GLN A 395 -41.01 19.16 -13.00
CA GLN A 395 -42.36 19.58 -12.59
C GLN A 395 -42.40 20.27 -11.22
N ILE A 396 -41.48 19.97 -10.31
CA ILE A 396 -41.30 20.74 -9.06
C ILE A 396 -40.82 22.15 -9.39
N TYR A 397 -39.76 22.29 -10.19
CA TYR A 397 -39.29 23.60 -10.65
C TYR A 397 -40.38 24.38 -11.43
N GLY A 398 -41.11 23.71 -12.32
CA GLY A 398 -42.22 24.31 -13.06
C GLY A 398 -43.32 24.87 -12.17
N ARG A 399 -43.76 24.11 -11.16
CA ARG A 399 -44.74 24.56 -10.16
C ARG A 399 -44.25 25.77 -9.35
N LEU A 400 -42.97 25.78 -8.95
CA LEU A 400 -42.38 26.90 -8.20
C LEU A 400 -42.32 28.20 -9.02
N MET A 401 -42.12 28.11 -10.34
CA MET A 401 -42.06 29.27 -11.24
C MET A 401 -43.41 29.64 -11.89
N GLY A 402 -44.43 28.79 -11.77
CA GLY A 402 -45.67 28.90 -12.54
C GLY A 402 -45.48 28.65 -14.05
N VAL A 403 -44.47 27.85 -14.43
CA VAL A 403 -44.12 27.51 -15.82
C VAL A 403 -44.51 26.06 -16.11
N PRO A 404 -45.21 25.75 -17.21
CA PRO A 404 -45.58 24.38 -17.54
C PRO A 404 -44.36 23.53 -17.93
N ALA A 405 -44.34 22.28 -17.48
CA ALA A 405 -43.30 21.29 -17.73
C ALA A 405 -43.92 20.02 -18.35
N HIS A 406 -43.56 19.70 -19.60
CA HIS A 406 -44.11 18.55 -20.33
C HIS A 406 -43.05 17.49 -20.65
N SER A 407 -43.44 16.22 -20.62
CA SER A 407 -42.65 15.09 -21.13
C SER A 407 -42.77 14.97 -22.65
N VAL A 408 -41.71 14.51 -23.30
CA VAL A 408 -41.63 14.35 -24.76
C VAL A 408 -40.91 13.03 -25.10
N ARG A 409 -41.59 12.12 -25.81
CA ARG A 409 -41.06 10.79 -26.16
C ARG A 409 -40.28 10.74 -27.47
N ASP A 410 -40.76 11.43 -28.49
CA ASP A 410 -40.25 11.33 -29.87
C ASP A 410 -40.39 12.65 -30.65
N ALA A 411 -39.81 12.70 -31.86
CA ALA A 411 -39.79 13.91 -32.69
C ALA A 411 -41.18 14.35 -33.21
N GLY A 412 -42.15 13.42 -33.31
CA GLY A 412 -43.53 13.72 -33.67
C GLY A 412 -44.30 14.32 -32.50
N GLU A 413 -44.12 13.78 -31.30
CA GLU A 413 -44.64 14.37 -30.06
C GLU A 413 -44.03 15.75 -29.77
N LEU A 414 -42.71 15.90 -29.94
CA LEU A 414 -42.03 17.19 -29.80
C LEU A 414 -42.64 18.24 -30.74
N ARG A 415 -42.89 17.86 -32.00
CA ARG A 415 -43.49 18.71 -33.03
C ARG A 415 -44.93 19.11 -32.69
N ARG A 416 -45.76 18.19 -32.19
CA ARG A 416 -47.11 18.50 -31.71
C ARG A 416 -47.07 19.52 -30.57
N ILE A 417 -46.30 19.24 -29.52
CA ILE A 417 -46.21 20.10 -28.34
C ILE A 417 -45.63 21.48 -28.69
N LEU A 418 -44.61 21.56 -29.55
CA LEU A 418 -44.07 22.84 -30.02
C LEU A 418 -45.06 23.65 -30.89
N THR A 419 -46.08 23.02 -31.47
CA THR A 419 -47.21 23.70 -32.14
C THR A 419 -48.27 24.13 -31.11
N GLU A 420 -48.66 23.24 -30.20
CA GLU A 420 -49.63 23.49 -29.12
C GLU A 420 -49.18 24.61 -28.15
N LEU A 421 -47.87 24.75 -27.91
CA LEU A 421 -47.29 25.82 -27.08
C LEU A 421 -47.41 27.22 -27.70
N GLY A 422 -47.79 27.33 -28.99
CA GLY A 422 -48.16 28.57 -29.64
C GLY A 422 -47.04 29.61 -29.75
N ASN A 423 -47.35 30.85 -29.37
CA ASN A 423 -46.51 32.05 -29.52
C ASN A 423 -45.60 32.35 -28.31
N ARG A 424 -45.34 31.37 -27.43
CA ARG A 424 -44.40 31.55 -26.31
C ARG A 424 -43.01 31.93 -26.82
N LYS A 425 -42.45 33.03 -26.29
CA LYS A 425 -41.14 33.56 -26.70
C LYS A 425 -40.01 32.54 -26.54
N ILE A 426 -39.98 31.79 -25.43
CA ILE A 426 -38.87 30.90 -25.08
C ILE A 426 -39.39 29.50 -24.71
N VAL A 427 -38.84 28.46 -25.35
CA VAL A 427 -39.06 27.05 -24.98
C VAL A 427 -37.72 26.41 -24.66
N LEU A 428 -37.60 25.82 -23.46
CA LEU A 428 -36.38 25.16 -22.99
C LEU A 428 -36.60 23.65 -22.92
N ILE A 429 -35.70 22.86 -23.50
CA ILE A 429 -35.75 21.39 -23.54
C ILE A 429 -34.58 20.81 -22.74
N ASP A 430 -34.90 20.05 -21.70
CA ASP A 430 -33.94 19.19 -21.00
C ASP A 430 -33.85 17.85 -21.74
N THR A 431 -32.66 17.27 -21.86
CA THR A 431 -32.49 16.01 -22.60
C THR A 431 -31.86 14.91 -21.76
N THR A 432 -32.15 13.66 -22.10
CA THR A 432 -31.46 12.48 -21.56
C THR A 432 -29.95 12.68 -21.60
N GLY A 433 -29.26 12.38 -20.50
CA GLY A 433 -27.80 12.33 -20.50
C GLY A 433 -27.29 11.13 -21.29
N ILE A 434 -26.48 11.37 -22.32
CA ILE A 434 -25.96 10.30 -23.20
C ILE A 434 -24.42 10.36 -23.23
N SER A 435 -23.78 9.22 -23.06
CA SER A 435 -22.31 9.11 -23.16
C SER A 435 -21.84 9.55 -24.55
N GLN A 436 -20.75 10.32 -24.63
CA GLN A 436 -20.19 10.81 -25.89
C GLN A 436 -19.68 9.70 -26.83
N ARG A 437 -19.59 8.45 -26.32
CA ARG A 437 -19.21 7.25 -27.07
C ARG A 437 -20.41 6.39 -27.50
N ASP A 438 -21.64 6.83 -27.20
CA ASP A 438 -22.88 6.13 -27.54
C ASP A 438 -23.47 6.64 -28.87
N ARG A 439 -24.06 5.74 -29.65
CA ARG A 439 -24.75 6.06 -30.92
C ARG A 439 -25.99 6.92 -30.70
N LEU A 440 -26.61 6.80 -29.52
CA LEU A 440 -27.78 7.58 -29.12
C LEU A 440 -27.55 9.12 -29.15
N VAL A 441 -26.30 9.60 -29.17
CA VAL A 441 -25.99 11.03 -29.36
C VAL A 441 -26.48 11.54 -30.72
N ALA A 442 -26.28 10.75 -31.78
CA ALA A 442 -26.72 11.09 -33.13
C ALA A 442 -28.26 10.99 -33.25
N GLU A 443 -28.89 10.03 -32.56
CA GLU A 443 -30.34 9.87 -32.52
C GLU A 443 -31.02 11.02 -31.76
N GLN A 444 -30.45 11.48 -30.63
CA GLN A 444 -30.91 12.68 -29.93
C GLN A 444 -30.78 13.94 -30.80
N ALA A 445 -29.67 14.10 -31.52
CA ALA A 445 -29.51 15.21 -32.47
C ALA A 445 -30.59 15.15 -33.58
N ALA A 446 -30.78 13.98 -34.20
CA ALA A 446 -31.79 13.79 -35.23
C ALA A 446 -33.23 14.03 -34.74
N MET A 447 -33.55 13.63 -33.50
CA MET A 447 -34.85 13.92 -32.88
C MET A 447 -35.11 15.43 -32.75
N LEU A 448 -34.11 16.19 -32.28
CA LEU A 448 -34.21 17.64 -32.10
C LEU A 448 -34.26 18.39 -33.44
N CYS A 449 -33.48 17.96 -34.43
CA CYS A 449 -33.54 18.51 -35.80
C CYS A 449 -34.92 18.27 -36.46
N ASN A 450 -35.58 17.15 -36.15
CA ASN A 450 -36.91 16.81 -36.69
C ASN A 450 -38.09 17.39 -35.88
N ALA A 451 -37.84 18.35 -34.98
CA ALA A 451 -38.85 18.99 -34.14
C ALA A 451 -39.85 19.90 -34.90
N GLY A 452 -39.56 20.27 -36.16
CA GLY A 452 -40.44 21.13 -36.98
C GLY A 452 -40.39 22.63 -36.68
N LYS A 453 -39.66 23.05 -35.64
CA LYS A 453 -39.14 24.40 -35.43
C LYS A 453 -37.61 24.30 -35.22
N PRO A 454 -36.79 25.30 -35.58
CA PRO A 454 -35.35 25.27 -35.32
C PRO A 454 -35.06 25.15 -33.81
N VAL A 455 -34.24 24.17 -33.43
CA VAL A 455 -33.86 23.90 -32.03
C VAL A 455 -32.37 24.21 -31.83
N ARG A 456 -32.09 25.31 -31.14
CA ARG A 456 -30.73 25.75 -30.79
C ARG A 456 -30.15 24.81 -29.72
N ARG A 457 -29.26 23.91 -30.12
CA ARG A 457 -28.59 22.95 -29.21
C ARG A 457 -27.48 23.67 -28.44
N LEU A 458 -27.53 23.67 -27.11
CA LEU A 458 -26.49 24.21 -26.24
C LEU A 458 -25.80 23.07 -25.48
N LEU A 459 -24.49 22.93 -25.69
CA LEU A 459 -23.70 21.87 -25.07
C LEU A 459 -23.35 22.21 -23.61
N VAL A 460 -23.76 21.38 -22.67
CA VAL A 460 -23.47 21.57 -21.24
C VAL A 460 -22.14 20.88 -20.89
N LEU A 461 -21.13 21.69 -20.57
CA LEU A 461 -19.77 21.25 -20.26
C LEU A 461 -19.51 21.30 -18.75
N ASN A 462 -19.03 20.21 -18.17
CA ASN A 462 -18.64 20.13 -16.76
C ASN A 462 -17.22 20.71 -16.55
N ALA A 463 -17.08 21.80 -15.81
CA ALA A 463 -15.77 22.39 -15.49
C ALA A 463 -14.84 21.44 -14.70
N ALA A 464 -15.40 20.49 -13.95
CA ALA A 464 -14.63 19.50 -13.19
C ALA A 464 -14.23 18.25 -14.00
N SER A 465 -14.56 18.17 -15.30
CA SER A 465 -14.14 17.06 -16.16
C SER A 465 -12.72 17.23 -16.72
N GLN A 466 -12.07 16.11 -17.04
CA GLN A 466 -10.75 16.09 -17.68
C GLN A 466 -10.81 16.63 -19.12
N GLY A 467 -9.72 17.25 -19.58
CA GLY A 467 -9.63 17.87 -20.91
C GLY A 467 -9.97 16.92 -22.06
N ASP A 468 -9.40 15.72 -22.08
CA ASP A 468 -9.66 14.73 -23.14
C ASP A 468 -11.13 14.27 -23.16
N THR A 469 -11.77 14.18 -22.00
CA THR A 469 -13.21 13.88 -21.90
C THR A 469 -14.06 15.03 -22.43
N LEU A 470 -13.69 16.29 -22.13
CA LEU A 470 -14.35 17.47 -22.67
C LEU A 470 -14.16 17.58 -24.19
N ASP A 471 -12.99 17.14 -24.71
CA ASP A 471 -12.70 17.11 -26.14
C ASP A 471 -13.53 16.06 -26.88
N GLU A 472 -13.63 14.82 -26.36
CA GLU A 472 -14.54 13.80 -26.90
C GLU A 472 -16.00 14.27 -26.87
N VAL A 473 -16.44 14.91 -25.78
CA VAL A 473 -17.82 15.43 -25.64
C VAL A 473 -18.09 16.52 -26.66
N ALA A 474 -17.18 17.49 -26.81
CA ALA A 474 -17.30 18.54 -27.82
C ALA A 474 -17.26 17.98 -29.25
N HIS A 475 -16.42 16.98 -29.54
CA HIS A 475 -16.36 16.35 -30.85
C HIS A 475 -17.65 15.60 -31.19
N ALA A 476 -18.14 14.74 -30.28
CA ALA A 476 -19.30 13.87 -30.52
C ALA A 476 -20.63 14.64 -30.63
N TYR A 477 -20.84 15.65 -29.79
CA TYR A 477 -22.10 16.42 -29.81
C TYR A 477 -22.17 17.44 -30.96
N ARG A 478 -21.03 17.82 -31.54
CA ARG A 478 -20.98 18.67 -32.75
C ARG A 478 -21.22 17.88 -34.02
N ASN A 479 -20.52 16.74 -34.18
CA ASN A 479 -20.52 15.92 -35.40
C ASN A 479 -21.79 15.04 -35.57
N GLY A 480 -22.96 15.57 -35.19
CA GLY A 480 -24.26 14.93 -35.38
C GLY A 480 -24.89 15.23 -36.74
N VAL A 481 -26.10 14.70 -36.97
CA VAL A 481 -26.87 14.96 -38.20
C VAL A 481 -27.67 16.26 -38.05
N GLY A 482 -27.28 17.31 -38.77
CA GLY A 482 -27.99 18.59 -38.84
C GLY A 482 -27.08 19.80 -38.67
N GLU A 483 -27.62 20.89 -38.09
CA GLU A 483 -26.84 22.07 -37.70
C GLU A 483 -25.95 21.77 -36.48
N ASP A 484 -24.81 22.45 -36.38
CA ASP A 484 -23.87 22.36 -35.24
C ASP A 484 -24.54 22.86 -33.93
N VAL A 485 -23.89 22.67 -32.78
CA VAL A 485 -24.36 23.29 -31.53
C VAL A 485 -24.18 24.80 -31.59
N ALA A 486 -25.17 25.55 -31.13
CA ALA A 486 -25.17 27.02 -31.15
C ALA A 486 -24.16 27.64 -30.17
N GLY A 487 -23.74 26.87 -29.16
CA GLY A 487 -22.81 27.30 -28.13
C GLY A 487 -22.79 26.32 -26.96
N CYS A 488 -22.21 26.75 -25.84
CA CYS A 488 -22.11 25.94 -24.63
C CYS A 488 -22.47 26.71 -23.35
N ILE A 489 -22.68 25.95 -22.27
CA ILE A 489 -22.82 26.46 -20.90
C ILE A 489 -21.85 25.67 -20.04
N ILE A 490 -21.00 26.37 -19.28
CA ILE A 490 -20.03 25.71 -18.38
C ILE A 490 -20.66 25.59 -16.99
N THR A 491 -20.68 24.38 -16.43
CA THR A 491 -21.31 24.05 -15.14
C THR A 491 -20.30 23.55 -14.12
N LYS A 492 -20.72 23.49 -12.85
CA LYS A 492 -19.92 22.95 -11.74
C LYS A 492 -18.59 23.70 -11.52
N LEU A 493 -18.57 25.02 -11.74
CA LEU A 493 -17.37 25.86 -11.48
C LEU A 493 -16.99 25.86 -9.98
N ASP A 494 -17.95 25.54 -9.11
CA ASP A 494 -17.80 25.33 -7.67
C ASP A 494 -17.18 23.98 -7.28
N GLU A 495 -17.27 22.95 -8.15
CA GLU A 495 -16.63 21.65 -7.96
C GLU A 495 -15.26 21.55 -8.67
N ALA A 496 -14.97 22.49 -9.57
CA ALA A 496 -13.80 22.46 -10.43
C ALA A 496 -12.52 22.90 -9.69
N THR A 497 -11.45 22.12 -9.81
CA THR A 497 -10.12 22.51 -9.30
C THR A 497 -9.34 23.40 -10.27
N ARG A 498 -9.74 23.42 -11.55
CA ARG A 498 -9.17 24.23 -12.65
C ARG A 498 -10.27 24.52 -13.65
N LEU A 499 -10.17 25.63 -14.39
CA LEU A 499 -11.11 25.95 -15.48
C LEU A 499 -10.50 25.83 -16.88
N GLY A 500 -9.16 25.82 -17.00
CA GLY A 500 -8.47 25.89 -18.29
C GLY A 500 -8.91 24.82 -19.28
N ALA A 501 -9.20 23.60 -18.84
CA ALA A 501 -9.64 22.51 -19.73
C ALA A 501 -10.99 22.80 -20.43
N ALA A 502 -11.95 23.42 -19.74
CA ALA A 502 -13.23 23.79 -20.31
C ALA A 502 -13.13 25.01 -21.24
N LEU A 503 -12.27 25.98 -20.88
CA LEU A 503 -12.04 27.18 -21.68
C LEU A 503 -11.21 26.87 -22.94
N ASP A 504 -10.19 26.02 -22.83
CA ASP A 504 -9.42 25.42 -23.92
C ASP A 504 -10.33 24.68 -24.91
N THR A 505 -11.25 23.87 -24.41
CA THR A 505 -12.26 23.17 -25.23
C THR A 505 -13.15 24.18 -25.97
N ALA A 506 -13.66 25.22 -25.27
CA ALA A 506 -14.49 26.26 -25.88
C ALA A 506 -13.74 27.04 -26.98
N ILE A 507 -12.47 27.40 -26.76
CA ILE A 507 -11.59 28.05 -27.74
C ILE A 507 -11.38 27.14 -28.96
N ARG A 508 -10.89 25.90 -28.75
CA ARG A 508 -10.49 25.01 -29.85
C ARG A 508 -11.67 24.51 -30.69
N HIS A 509 -12.84 24.30 -30.08
CA HIS A 509 -14.06 23.93 -30.78
C HIS A 509 -14.90 25.14 -31.24
N ARG A 510 -14.47 26.37 -30.92
CA ARG A 510 -15.19 27.63 -31.22
C ARG A 510 -16.64 27.62 -30.74
N LEU A 511 -16.85 27.24 -29.48
CA LEU A 511 -18.17 27.15 -28.83
C LEU A 511 -18.47 28.42 -28.03
N PRO A 512 -19.35 29.33 -28.47
CA PRO A 512 -19.75 30.50 -27.69
C PRO A 512 -20.30 30.09 -26.33
N ILE A 513 -19.63 30.52 -25.26
CA ILE A 513 -20.13 30.30 -23.91
C ILE A 513 -21.25 31.31 -23.66
N HIS A 514 -22.45 30.82 -23.38
CA HIS A 514 -23.60 31.68 -23.03
C HIS A 514 -23.58 32.07 -21.55
N TYR A 515 -23.40 31.08 -20.68
CA TYR A 515 -23.53 31.23 -19.23
C TYR A 515 -22.52 30.34 -18.48
N MET A 516 -22.34 30.64 -17.20
CA MET A 516 -21.64 29.77 -16.25
C MET A 516 -22.47 29.52 -14.98
N SER A 517 -22.44 28.28 -14.48
CA SER A 517 -23.14 27.87 -13.24
C SER A 517 -22.14 27.68 -12.10
N VAL A 518 -22.15 28.62 -11.15
CA VAL A 518 -21.20 28.78 -10.04
C VAL A 518 -21.68 28.18 -8.71
N GLY A 519 -22.48 27.11 -8.77
CA GLY A 519 -23.00 26.42 -7.59
C GLY A 519 -24.42 25.90 -7.73
N GLN A 520 -24.94 25.30 -6.66
CA GLN A 520 -26.14 24.46 -6.74
C GLN A 520 -27.48 25.20 -6.61
N LYS A 521 -27.52 26.40 -6.02
CA LYS A 521 -28.79 27.12 -5.79
C LYS A 521 -29.46 27.57 -7.10
N VAL A 522 -30.79 27.57 -7.10
CA VAL A 522 -31.66 27.97 -8.22
C VAL A 522 -32.62 29.05 -7.71
N PRO A 523 -32.64 30.26 -8.30
CA PRO A 523 -31.98 30.66 -9.55
C PRO A 523 -30.54 31.18 -9.42
N GLU A 524 -30.07 31.47 -8.21
CA GLU A 524 -29.07 32.52 -7.95
C GLU A 524 -27.67 32.21 -8.50
N HIS A 525 -27.26 30.93 -8.52
CA HIS A 525 -25.89 30.55 -8.88
C HIS A 525 -25.73 30.39 -10.40
N MET A 526 -26.11 31.41 -11.19
CA MET A 526 -25.92 31.44 -12.64
C MET A 526 -25.60 32.85 -13.18
N GLU A 527 -24.46 32.96 -13.84
CA GLU A 527 -23.89 34.22 -14.35
C GLU A 527 -23.81 34.19 -15.88
N LEU A 528 -23.94 35.36 -16.54
CA LEU A 528 -23.65 35.50 -17.96
C LEU A 528 -22.14 35.26 -18.19
N ALA A 529 -21.79 34.58 -19.28
CA ALA A 529 -20.38 34.33 -19.57
C ALA A 529 -19.63 35.63 -19.90
N ARG A 530 -18.43 35.78 -19.33
CA ARG A 530 -17.53 36.91 -19.55
C ARG A 530 -16.11 36.40 -19.70
N ALA A 531 -15.46 36.73 -20.82
CA ALA A 531 -14.15 36.18 -21.15
C ALA A 531 -13.07 36.61 -20.15
N ASP A 532 -13.07 37.87 -19.72
CA ASP A 532 -12.17 38.39 -18.69
C ASP A 532 -12.36 37.66 -17.35
N VAL A 533 -13.60 37.60 -16.85
CA VAL A 533 -13.94 36.93 -15.58
C VAL A 533 -13.58 35.43 -15.60
N LEU A 534 -13.79 34.73 -16.72
CA LEU A 534 -13.46 33.31 -16.85
C LEU A 534 -11.95 33.06 -16.85
N ILE A 535 -11.17 33.87 -17.57
CA ILE A 535 -9.71 33.75 -17.63
C ILE A 535 -9.07 34.18 -16.30
N ASP A 536 -9.55 35.25 -15.66
CA ASP A 536 -9.06 35.68 -14.35
C ASP A 536 -9.38 34.66 -13.24
N ARG A 537 -10.58 34.05 -13.27
CA ARG A 537 -10.89 32.91 -12.41
C ARG A 537 -9.95 31.73 -12.67
N ALA A 538 -9.68 31.38 -13.94
CA ALA A 538 -8.77 30.29 -14.28
C ALA A 538 -7.35 30.49 -13.74
N PHE A 539 -6.77 31.71 -13.87
CA PHE A 539 -5.45 32.01 -13.30
C PHE A 539 -5.46 32.05 -11.76
N SER A 540 -6.43 32.73 -11.13
CA SER A 540 -6.50 32.84 -9.67
C SER A 540 -6.72 31.50 -8.95
N MET A 541 -7.20 30.47 -9.66
CA MET A 541 -7.31 29.11 -9.13
C MET A 541 -5.95 28.39 -9.08
N VAL A 542 -5.01 28.70 -9.97
CA VAL A 542 -3.62 28.17 -9.90
C VAL A 542 -2.89 28.68 -8.66
N GLU A 543 -3.02 29.97 -8.35
CA GLU A 543 -2.44 30.60 -7.16
C GLU A 543 -2.94 29.95 -5.85
N ARG A 544 -4.14 29.38 -5.88
CA ARG A 544 -4.82 28.76 -4.73
C ARG A 544 -4.64 27.25 -4.65
N ALA A 545 -4.34 26.57 -5.76
CA ALA A 545 -4.31 25.11 -5.86
C ALA A 545 -3.01 24.61 -6.53
N ARG A 546 -2.07 24.10 -5.72
CA ARG A 546 -0.87 23.42 -6.23
C ARG A 546 -1.26 22.22 -7.09
N ALA A 547 -0.73 22.14 -8.30
CA ALA A 547 -1.04 21.08 -9.23
C ALA A 547 -0.47 19.72 -8.81
N LEU A 548 -1.34 18.77 -8.49
CA LEU A 548 -0.98 17.38 -8.15
C LEU A 548 -0.38 16.56 -9.32
N TYR A 549 -0.44 17.07 -10.55
CA TYR A 549 -0.14 16.31 -11.78
C TYR A 549 0.63 17.09 -12.85
N THR A 550 1.01 18.35 -12.59
CA THR A 550 1.95 19.06 -13.47
C THR A 550 3.36 18.71 -12.99
N PRO A 551 4.29 18.30 -13.88
CA PRO A 551 5.69 18.12 -13.47
C PRO A 551 6.25 19.47 -13.01
N SER A 552 6.78 19.50 -11.80
CA SER A 552 7.43 20.69 -11.24
C SER A 552 8.72 21.02 -11.99
N GLU A 553 9.34 22.15 -11.65
CA GLU A 553 10.67 22.49 -12.18
C GLU A 553 11.72 21.41 -11.84
N ALA A 554 11.58 20.73 -10.69
CA ALA A 554 12.42 19.60 -10.33
C ALA A 554 12.12 18.34 -11.15
N ASP A 555 10.86 18.08 -11.51
CA ASP A 555 10.48 16.91 -12.33
C ASP A 555 10.85 17.11 -13.82
N LEU A 556 10.71 18.34 -14.33
CA LEU A 556 11.21 18.70 -15.66
C LEU A 556 12.75 18.68 -15.70
N ALA A 557 13.41 19.18 -14.64
CA ALA A 557 14.86 19.07 -14.52
C ALA A 557 15.34 17.62 -14.37
N SER A 558 14.60 16.74 -13.70
CA SER A 558 14.96 15.33 -13.54
C SER A 558 14.82 14.57 -14.86
N LEU A 559 13.75 14.82 -15.62
CA LEU A 559 13.61 14.33 -17.00
C LEU A 559 14.76 14.82 -17.90
N VAL A 560 15.11 16.11 -17.84
CA VAL A 560 16.26 16.63 -18.61
C VAL A 560 17.60 16.04 -18.13
N SER A 561 17.80 15.82 -16.83
CA SER A 561 19.01 15.14 -16.33
C SER A 561 19.06 13.65 -16.69
N SER A 562 17.92 12.97 -16.83
CA SER A 562 17.87 11.58 -17.34
C SER A 562 18.28 11.47 -18.82
N SER A 563 18.41 12.61 -19.53
CA SER A 563 18.96 12.69 -20.88
C SER A 563 20.44 13.15 -20.93
N ARG A 564 21.14 13.14 -19.79
CA ARG A 564 22.57 13.46 -19.66
C ARG A 564 23.30 12.39 -18.84
N ASP A 565 24.62 12.29 -19.02
CA ASP A 565 25.43 11.22 -18.42
C ASP A 565 25.23 11.09 -16.89
N PRO A 566 25.06 9.86 -16.37
CA PRO A 566 24.69 9.63 -14.97
C PRO A 566 25.80 10.00 -13.96
N ASP A 567 27.06 10.08 -14.39
CA ASP A 567 28.24 10.23 -13.52
C ASP A 567 28.42 11.64 -12.90
N ALA A 568 27.54 12.61 -13.21
CA ALA A 568 27.79 14.04 -12.96
C ALA A 568 26.89 14.73 -11.89
N VAL A 569 26.17 14.00 -11.04
CA VAL A 569 25.27 14.59 -10.03
C VAL A 569 25.92 14.72 -8.64
N ASP A 570 26.24 15.95 -8.23
CA ASP A 570 26.79 16.31 -6.90
C ASP A 570 25.92 15.79 -5.72
N PRO A 571 26.48 14.99 -4.77
CA PRO A 571 25.80 14.52 -3.56
C PRO A 571 25.19 15.63 -2.67
N ALA A 572 25.70 16.86 -2.68
CA ALA A 572 25.06 17.97 -1.96
C ALA A 572 23.70 18.35 -2.59
N ARG A 573 23.63 18.34 -3.93
CA ARG A 573 22.41 18.64 -4.68
C ARG A 573 21.36 17.53 -4.53
N ARG A 574 21.77 16.25 -4.46
CA ARG A 574 20.89 15.11 -4.16
C ARG A 574 20.17 15.29 -2.81
N ARG A 575 20.93 15.61 -1.77
CA ARG A 575 20.40 15.87 -0.41
C ARG A 575 19.43 17.05 -0.38
N GLN A 576 19.71 18.13 -1.10
CA GLN A 576 18.81 19.29 -1.17
C GLN A 576 17.48 18.98 -1.88
N LEU A 577 17.48 18.08 -2.88
CA LEU A 577 16.25 17.59 -3.52
C LEU A 577 15.45 16.69 -2.57
N LEU A 578 16.07 15.70 -1.93
CA LEU A 578 15.41 14.84 -0.94
C LEU A 578 14.84 15.66 0.24
N ALA A 579 15.61 16.61 0.76
CA ALA A 579 15.17 17.51 1.82
C ALA A 579 13.95 18.33 1.40
N SER A 580 13.94 18.91 0.19
CA SER A 580 12.77 19.70 -0.26
C SER A 580 11.52 18.85 -0.55
N ALA A 581 11.67 17.57 -0.85
CA ALA A 581 10.57 16.63 -1.03
C ALA A 581 10.00 16.08 0.30
N ILE A 582 10.83 15.90 1.32
CA ILE A 582 10.44 15.34 2.63
C ILE A 582 10.02 16.45 3.61
N LEU A 583 10.66 17.63 3.54
CA LEU A 583 10.42 18.76 4.43
C LEU A 583 9.41 19.74 3.84
N ARG A 584 8.16 19.67 4.32
CA ARG A 584 7.26 20.81 4.23
C ARG A 584 7.89 22.00 4.97
N PRO A 585 7.88 23.23 4.40
CA PRO A 585 8.42 24.39 5.09
C PRO A 585 7.52 24.82 6.25
N GLN A 586 7.80 24.32 7.45
CA GLN A 586 7.55 25.07 8.68
C GLN A 586 8.80 25.91 8.95
N GLY A 587 8.66 27.23 8.95
CA GLY A 587 9.79 28.16 9.01
C GLY A 587 10.50 28.15 10.37
N GLY A 588 11.81 28.42 10.36
CA GLY A 588 12.66 28.46 11.55
C GLY A 588 13.66 27.30 11.62
N SER A 589 14.29 27.15 12.79
CA SER A 589 15.39 26.20 13.04
C SER A 589 15.05 24.72 12.77
N ALA A 590 13.76 24.37 12.76
CA ALA A 590 13.26 23.03 12.46
C ALA A 590 13.75 22.47 11.12
N SER A 591 14.01 23.32 10.11
CA SER A 591 14.51 22.86 8.80
C SER A 591 15.94 22.30 8.85
N ILE A 592 16.77 22.77 9.77
CA ILE A 592 18.16 22.29 9.95
C ILE A 592 18.12 20.92 10.62
N THR A 593 17.42 20.80 11.76
CA THR A 593 17.27 19.52 12.48
C THR A 593 16.61 18.46 11.59
N ALA A 594 15.61 18.83 10.80
CA ALA A 594 14.93 17.88 9.92
C ALA A 594 15.74 17.51 8.66
N ALA A 595 16.71 18.33 8.25
CA ALA A 595 17.71 17.95 7.24
C ALA A 595 18.79 17.03 7.84
N GLN A 596 19.24 17.26 9.07
CA GLN A 596 20.17 16.37 9.79
C GLN A 596 19.54 14.98 9.99
N ASN A 597 18.29 14.91 10.48
CA ASN A 597 17.52 13.67 10.59
C ASN A 597 17.39 12.92 9.25
N LEU A 598 17.46 13.62 8.11
CA LEU A 598 17.42 13.00 6.79
C LEU A 598 18.79 12.45 6.37
N ASP A 599 19.88 13.20 6.54
CA ASP A 599 21.24 12.68 6.28
C ASP A 599 21.53 11.44 7.17
N ASP A 600 21.13 11.46 8.45
CA ASP A 600 21.19 10.31 9.36
C ASP A 600 20.30 9.14 8.89
N THR A 601 19.15 9.43 8.28
CA THR A 601 18.28 8.39 7.72
C THR A 601 18.84 7.77 6.45
N ILE A 602 19.44 8.55 5.56
CA ILE A 602 20.11 8.03 4.35
C ILE A 602 21.30 7.17 4.76
N ALA A 603 22.13 7.68 5.69
CA ALA A 603 23.23 6.93 6.27
C ALA A 603 22.74 5.62 6.93
N MET A 604 21.58 5.60 7.59
CA MET A 604 21.01 4.35 8.08
C MET A 604 20.62 3.39 6.96
N LEU A 605 19.90 3.87 5.95
CA LEU A 605 19.36 3.01 4.89
C LEU A 605 20.45 2.34 4.06
N ASP A 606 21.60 3.01 3.91
CA ASP A 606 22.72 2.52 3.12
C ASP A 606 23.77 1.74 3.96
N ASN A 607 23.88 1.98 5.28
CA ASN A 607 24.81 1.23 6.16
C ASN A 607 24.14 0.10 6.96
N ASP A 608 22.82 0.09 7.14
CA ASP A 608 22.14 -1.02 7.84
C ASP A 608 22.00 -2.24 6.91
N PRO A 609 22.48 -3.43 7.31
CA PRO A 609 22.48 -4.63 6.47
C PRO A 609 21.13 -5.02 5.87
N ALA A 610 20.05 -4.94 6.65
CA ALA A 610 18.72 -5.32 6.20
C ALA A 610 18.09 -4.26 5.30
N CYS A 611 18.34 -2.99 5.59
CA CYS A 611 17.84 -1.87 4.79
C CYS A 611 18.52 -1.80 3.43
N ALA A 612 19.86 -1.89 3.39
CA ALA A 612 20.65 -1.88 2.17
C ALA A 612 20.32 -3.10 1.29
N GLN A 613 20.24 -4.30 1.88
CA GLN A 613 19.86 -5.50 1.13
C GLN A 613 18.43 -5.42 0.57
N ALA A 614 17.46 -4.90 1.34
CA ALA A 614 16.10 -4.71 0.87
C ALA A 614 16.02 -3.66 -0.25
N ARG A 615 16.84 -2.60 -0.21
CA ARG A 615 16.94 -1.60 -1.29
C ARG A 615 17.51 -2.22 -2.57
N ALA A 616 18.63 -2.95 -2.48
CA ALA A 616 19.23 -3.64 -3.62
C ALA A 616 18.27 -4.65 -4.26
N SER A 617 17.68 -5.54 -3.46
CA SER A 617 16.70 -6.52 -3.93
C SER A 617 15.45 -5.87 -4.57
N TRP A 618 15.06 -4.68 -4.11
CA TRP A 618 13.93 -3.93 -4.68
C TRP A 618 14.27 -3.32 -6.06
N ARG A 619 15.50 -2.83 -6.26
CA ARG A 619 15.96 -2.33 -7.57
C ARG A 619 15.93 -3.45 -8.63
N GLU A 620 16.42 -4.64 -8.28
CA GLU A 620 16.34 -5.83 -9.15
C GLU A 620 14.91 -6.36 -9.36
N TYR A 621 13.99 -6.06 -8.45
CA TYR A 621 12.57 -6.41 -8.56
C TYR A 621 11.77 -5.45 -9.47
N VAL A 622 12.17 -4.18 -9.58
CA VAL A 622 11.43 -3.13 -10.30
C VAL A 622 12.02 -2.77 -11.67
N GLY A 623 13.35 -2.85 -11.85
CA GLY A 623 14.01 -2.51 -13.12
C GLY A 623 13.86 -3.56 -14.21
N ASP A 624 14.56 -3.35 -15.34
CA ASP A 624 14.59 -4.27 -16.50
C ASP A 624 15.13 -5.69 -16.17
N GLY A 625 15.58 -5.91 -14.94
CA GLY A 625 15.83 -7.21 -14.31
C GLY A 625 14.62 -8.15 -14.19
N ALA A 626 13.56 -7.98 -15.00
CA ALA A 626 12.51 -8.96 -15.21
C ALA A 626 13.06 -10.35 -15.61
N GLY A 627 14.22 -10.38 -16.28
CA GLY A 627 14.96 -11.60 -16.62
C GLY A 627 15.85 -12.20 -15.51
N ALA A 628 16.02 -11.54 -14.36
CA ALA A 628 16.83 -12.07 -13.26
C ALA A 628 16.26 -13.39 -12.72
N SER A 629 17.13 -14.39 -12.53
CA SER A 629 16.72 -15.69 -11.99
C SER A 629 16.38 -15.59 -10.50
N LEU A 630 15.43 -16.41 -10.07
CA LEU A 630 15.05 -16.53 -8.66
C LEU A 630 16.24 -16.91 -7.74
N SER A 631 17.27 -17.60 -8.27
CA SER A 631 18.49 -17.91 -7.54
C SER A 631 19.35 -16.68 -7.26
N ALA A 632 19.61 -15.83 -8.27
CA ALA A 632 20.48 -14.66 -8.12
C ALA A 632 19.95 -13.68 -7.06
N LEU A 633 18.62 -13.48 -7.04
CA LEU A 633 17.92 -12.69 -6.03
C LEU A 633 18.04 -13.27 -4.60
N GLY A 634 18.33 -14.56 -4.47
CA GLY A 634 18.56 -15.26 -3.20
C GLY A 634 20.03 -15.31 -2.78
N ASP A 635 20.96 -15.22 -3.72
CA ASP A 635 22.41 -15.34 -3.49
C ASP A 635 23.00 -14.10 -2.80
N GLU A 636 22.66 -12.88 -3.24
CA GLU A 636 23.21 -11.65 -2.62
C GLU A 636 22.79 -11.45 -1.16
N PRO A 637 21.53 -11.69 -0.73
CA PRO A 637 21.16 -11.69 0.68
C PRO A 637 21.93 -12.71 1.53
N LEU A 638 22.38 -13.83 0.95
CA LEU A 638 23.28 -14.77 1.64
C LEU A 638 24.72 -14.25 1.67
N ALA A 639 25.19 -13.61 0.59
CA ALA A 639 26.51 -12.99 0.54
C ALA A 639 26.65 -11.86 1.58
N MET A 640 25.66 -10.98 1.67
CA MET A 640 25.57 -9.95 2.71
C MET A 640 25.64 -10.56 4.11
N VAL A 641 24.84 -11.59 4.42
CA VAL A 641 24.87 -12.26 5.74
C VAL A 641 26.26 -12.82 6.08
N ARG A 642 27.05 -13.28 5.11
CA ARG A 642 28.45 -13.72 5.34
C ARG A 642 29.39 -12.54 5.66
N ARG A 643 29.20 -11.38 5.00
CA ARG A 643 30.00 -10.17 5.24
C ARG A 643 29.73 -9.62 6.65
N GLU A 644 28.46 -9.51 7.01
CA GLU A 644 28.01 -8.81 8.23
C GLU A 644 28.02 -9.67 9.50
N PHE A 645 28.14 -11.00 9.39
CA PHE A 645 28.14 -11.92 10.53
C PHE A 645 29.13 -11.50 11.63
N SER A 646 30.39 -11.24 11.27
CA SER A 646 31.46 -10.94 12.22
C SER A 646 31.32 -9.57 12.90
N ALA A 647 30.54 -8.65 12.33
CA ALA A 647 30.27 -7.34 12.92
C ALA A 647 29.00 -7.37 13.80
N THR A 648 27.96 -8.03 13.33
CA THR A 648 26.60 -7.97 13.91
C THR A 648 26.29 -9.05 14.95
N CYS A 649 26.95 -10.21 14.89
CA CYS A 649 26.76 -11.34 15.80
C CYS A 649 27.86 -11.40 16.88
N ASN A 650 27.56 -12.02 18.03
CA ASN A 650 28.55 -12.40 19.03
C ASN A 650 29.18 -13.76 18.71
N ARG A 651 28.34 -14.79 18.52
CA ARG A 651 28.78 -16.18 18.30
C ARG A 651 27.86 -16.99 17.38
N HIS A 652 26.59 -16.63 17.23
CA HIS A 652 25.62 -17.41 16.45
C HIS A 652 24.79 -16.54 15.49
N LEU A 653 24.38 -17.16 14.37
CA LEU A 653 23.38 -16.62 13.45
C LEU A 653 22.05 -17.34 13.74
N LEU A 654 20.96 -16.60 13.91
CA LEU A 654 19.64 -17.16 14.22
C LEU A 654 18.78 -17.19 12.96
N ALA A 655 18.32 -18.37 12.55
CA ALA A 655 17.23 -18.50 11.59
C ALA A 655 15.90 -18.60 12.34
N MET A 656 15.16 -17.50 12.41
CA MET A 656 13.78 -17.47 12.91
C MET A 656 12.86 -18.09 11.86
N HIS A 657 12.23 -19.23 12.17
CA HIS A 657 11.23 -19.87 11.31
C HIS A 657 9.83 -19.50 11.77
N GLY A 658 9.04 -18.94 10.85
CA GLY A 658 7.69 -18.47 11.15
C GLY A 658 6.73 -18.64 9.97
N LYS A 659 5.45 -18.31 10.22
CA LYS A 659 4.39 -18.36 9.22
C LYS A 659 3.45 -17.17 9.34
N THR A 660 2.91 -16.72 8.21
CA THR A 660 1.94 -15.62 8.16
C THR A 660 0.90 -15.87 7.05
N ALA A 661 -0.33 -15.37 7.24
CA ALA A 661 -1.42 -15.56 6.31
C ALA A 661 -1.42 -14.45 5.25
N MET A 662 -1.35 -14.84 3.97
CA MET A 662 -1.24 -13.91 2.85
C MET A 662 -2.63 -13.57 2.29
N LYS A 663 -2.86 -12.28 2.07
CA LYS A 663 -4.10 -11.72 1.52
C LYS A 663 -3.76 -10.50 0.64
N GLY A 664 -4.30 -10.44 -0.57
CA GLY A 664 -4.14 -9.34 -1.52
C GLY A 664 -4.86 -9.64 -2.83
N GLU A 665 -4.87 -8.71 -3.78
CA GLU A 665 -5.27 -8.99 -5.16
C GLU A 665 -4.34 -10.04 -5.80
N GLY A 666 -4.85 -10.78 -6.79
CA GLY A 666 -4.14 -11.85 -7.49
C GLY A 666 -3.89 -13.15 -6.67
N LEU A 667 -4.05 -13.13 -5.33
CA LEU A 667 -3.72 -14.27 -4.48
C LEU A 667 -4.96 -14.89 -3.81
N PRO A 668 -5.37 -16.14 -4.15
CA PRO A 668 -6.63 -16.76 -3.71
C PRO A 668 -6.62 -17.28 -2.25
N GLY A 669 -5.86 -16.62 -1.37
CA GLY A 669 -5.50 -17.09 -0.04
C GLY A 669 -4.27 -18.01 -0.05
N GLY A 670 -3.37 -17.83 0.92
CA GLY A 670 -2.16 -18.63 1.06
C GLY A 670 -1.46 -18.40 2.40
N THR A 671 -0.44 -19.20 2.70
CA THR A 671 0.42 -19.03 3.88
C THR A 671 1.87 -18.91 3.45
N LEU A 672 2.52 -17.80 3.82
CA LEU A 672 3.96 -17.64 3.66
C LEU A 672 4.66 -18.32 4.85
N LEU A 673 5.52 -19.29 4.58
CA LEU A 673 6.44 -19.93 5.51
C LEU A 673 7.83 -19.35 5.22
N GLY A 674 8.42 -18.65 6.20
CA GLY A 674 9.63 -17.88 5.99
C GLY A 674 10.72 -18.18 7.01
N SER A 675 11.97 -17.95 6.59
CA SER A 675 13.14 -17.86 7.46
C SER A 675 13.63 -16.41 7.49
N LEU A 676 13.63 -15.78 8.66
CA LEU A 676 14.29 -14.49 8.90
C LEU A 676 15.63 -14.75 9.60
N LEU A 677 16.73 -14.35 8.97
CA LEU A 677 18.08 -14.43 9.52
C LEU A 677 18.35 -13.18 10.37
N MET A 678 18.73 -13.40 11.63
CA MET A 678 18.98 -12.36 12.63
C MET A 678 20.28 -12.66 13.38
N SER A 679 20.96 -11.63 13.88
CA SER A 679 22.08 -11.83 14.79
C SER A 679 21.59 -12.33 16.17
N ASP A 680 22.47 -13.00 16.91
CA ASP A 680 22.20 -13.36 18.32
C ASP A 680 22.08 -12.15 19.28
N ARG A 681 22.34 -10.93 18.79
CA ARG A 681 22.05 -9.64 19.45
C ARG A 681 20.64 -9.11 19.14
N GLY A 682 19.93 -9.68 18.16
CA GLY A 682 18.57 -9.27 17.78
C GLY A 682 18.45 -8.29 16.62
N ALA A 683 19.53 -8.01 15.88
CA ALA A 683 19.43 -7.25 14.63
C ALA A 683 18.92 -8.16 13.49
N ALA A 684 18.03 -7.66 12.63
CA ALA A 684 17.64 -8.37 11.41
C ALA A 684 18.74 -8.21 10.34
N LEU A 685 18.95 -9.25 9.53
CA LEU A 685 19.90 -9.22 8.40
C LEU A 685 19.19 -9.44 7.06
N ALA A 686 18.68 -10.65 6.82
CA ALA A 686 18.05 -11.02 5.54
C ALA A 686 16.95 -12.06 5.73
N ALA A 687 16.08 -12.24 4.74
CA ALA A 687 15.07 -13.29 4.74
C ALA A 687 15.05 -14.12 3.44
N PRO A 688 16.16 -14.80 3.07
CA PRO A 688 16.35 -15.41 1.74
C PRO A 688 15.48 -16.65 1.47
N ALA A 689 15.09 -17.41 2.51
CA ALA A 689 14.33 -18.65 2.35
C ALA A 689 12.83 -18.42 2.62
N GLN A 690 12.05 -18.24 1.56
CA GLN A 690 10.61 -18.02 1.57
C GLN A 690 9.89 -19.14 0.81
N GLN A 691 8.72 -19.56 1.32
CA GLN A 691 7.86 -20.53 0.65
C GLN A 691 6.40 -20.12 0.79
N LEU A 692 5.69 -20.05 -0.33
CA LEU A 692 4.29 -19.63 -0.38
C LEU A 692 3.40 -20.85 -0.63
N ALA A 693 2.71 -21.31 0.42
CA ALA A 693 1.76 -22.40 0.38
C ALA A 693 0.41 -21.89 -0.17
N LEU A 694 0.00 -22.46 -1.32
CA LEU A 694 -1.26 -22.19 -2.01
C LEU A 694 -2.11 -23.48 -2.05
N ALA A 695 -3.40 -23.34 -2.35
CA ALA A 695 -4.34 -24.49 -2.39
C ALA A 695 -3.94 -25.59 -3.39
N HIS A 696 -3.18 -25.24 -4.44
CA HIS A 696 -2.74 -26.13 -5.52
C HIS A 696 -1.22 -26.42 -5.51
N GLY A 697 -0.50 -26.11 -4.43
CA GLY A 697 0.92 -26.44 -4.28
C GLY A 697 1.75 -25.40 -3.52
N MET A 698 3.05 -25.67 -3.41
CA MET A 698 4.02 -24.77 -2.77
C MET A 698 4.85 -24.03 -3.82
N LEU A 699 5.04 -22.72 -3.68
CA LEU A 699 6.10 -21.97 -4.37
C LEU A 699 7.27 -21.76 -3.40
N THR A 700 8.51 -21.66 -3.88
CA THR A 700 9.72 -21.61 -3.04
C THR A 700 10.77 -20.68 -3.68
N SER A 701 11.38 -19.79 -2.89
CA SER A 701 12.32 -18.76 -3.37
C SER A 701 13.74 -19.27 -3.66
N PHE A 702 14.05 -20.52 -3.33
CA PHE A 702 15.42 -21.01 -3.21
C PHE A 702 15.68 -22.41 -3.82
N ALA A 703 14.64 -23.08 -4.30
CA ALA A 703 14.69 -24.42 -4.86
C ALA A 703 13.48 -24.64 -5.79
N PRO A 704 13.59 -25.53 -6.80
CA PRO A 704 12.43 -25.98 -7.56
C PRO A 704 11.38 -26.61 -6.63
N ALA A 705 10.12 -26.24 -6.81
CA ALA A 705 9.03 -26.79 -6.01
C ALA A 705 8.81 -28.28 -6.31
N ALA A 706 8.86 -29.13 -5.28
CA ALA A 706 8.46 -30.52 -5.40
C ALA A 706 6.94 -30.63 -5.62
N PRO A 707 6.47 -31.52 -6.52
CA PRO A 707 5.04 -31.68 -6.77
C PRO A 707 4.35 -32.37 -5.59
N GLY A 708 3.48 -31.63 -4.87
CA GLY A 708 2.73 -32.16 -3.73
C GLY A 708 1.95 -31.08 -2.97
N GLN A 709 1.18 -31.51 -1.96
CA GLN A 709 0.56 -30.61 -0.99
C GLN A 709 1.59 -30.11 0.05
N PRO A 710 1.39 -28.90 0.62
CA PRO A 710 2.37 -28.29 1.52
C PRO A 710 2.28 -28.87 2.95
N ASP A 711 3.02 -29.95 3.24
CA ASP A 711 3.36 -30.29 4.62
C ASP A 711 4.33 -29.25 5.20
N ALA A 712 3.91 -28.58 6.27
CA ALA A 712 4.71 -27.58 6.97
C ALA A 712 5.98 -28.16 7.62
N GLY A 713 5.99 -29.46 7.96
CA GLY A 713 7.15 -30.18 8.47
C GLY A 713 8.23 -30.33 7.40
N LEU A 714 7.90 -31.00 6.28
CA LEU A 714 8.81 -31.16 5.14
C LEU A 714 9.26 -29.81 4.55
N ALA A 715 8.39 -28.80 4.53
CA ALA A 715 8.76 -27.45 4.12
C ALA A 715 9.81 -26.82 5.06
N LEU A 716 9.67 -26.99 6.38
CA LEU A 716 10.66 -26.55 7.35
C LEU A 716 12.00 -27.29 7.17
N GLU A 717 11.98 -28.62 7.01
CA GLU A 717 13.20 -29.40 6.74
C GLU A 717 13.92 -28.92 5.47
N ALA A 718 13.19 -28.62 4.39
CA ALA A 718 13.76 -28.07 3.17
C ALA A 718 14.44 -26.71 3.39
N ARG A 719 13.84 -25.80 4.19
CA ARG A 719 14.48 -24.52 4.56
C ARG A 719 15.68 -24.72 5.48
N VAL A 720 15.63 -25.67 6.41
CA VAL A 720 16.75 -25.97 7.32
C VAL A 720 17.95 -26.49 6.52
N ARG A 721 17.73 -27.52 5.69
CA ARG A 721 18.76 -28.12 4.83
C ARG A 721 19.41 -27.12 3.91
N TRP A 722 18.61 -26.36 3.14
CA TRP A 722 19.14 -25.38 2.20
C TRP A 722 19.94 -24.27 2.91
N LEU A 723 19.47 -23.75 4.06
CA LEU A 723 20.25 -22.76 4.81
C LEU A 723 21.57 -23.33 5.35
N GLY A 724 21.61 -24.61 5.74
CA GLY A 724 22.84 -25.30 6.15
C GLY A 724 23.82 -25.52 4.98
N GLU A 725 23.32 -25.98 3.84
CA GLU A 725 24.07 -26.12 2.58
C GLU A 725 24.64 -24.78 2.10
N GLN A 726 23.88 -23.69 2.24
CA GLN A 726 24.30 -22.36 1.84
C GLN A 726 25.23 -21.68 2.83
N LEU A 727 25.07 -21.88 4.14
CA LEU A 727 25.87 -21.21 5.18
C LEU A 727 26.79 -22.16 5.99
N PRO A 728 27.54 -23.10 5.36
CA PRO A 728 28.16 -24.26 6.02
C PRO A 728 29.37 -23.93 6.92
N ARG A 729 29.71 -22.64 7.07
CA ARG A 729 30.76 -22.14 7.98
C ARG A 729 30.22 -21.18 9.05
N LEU A 730 28.93 -20.85 9.02
CA LEU A 730 28.32 -20.01 10.04
C LEU A 730 27.67 -20.91 11.11
N PRO A 731 27.84 -20.61 12.41
CA PRO A 731 27.17 -21.29 13.51
C PRO A 731 25.68 -20.90 13.53
N LEU A 732 24.91 -21.53 12.65
CA LEU A 732 23.50 -21.29 12.41
C LEU A 732 22.63 -22.07 13.40
N VAL A 733 21.70 -21.37 14.06
CA VAL A 733 20.72 -21.97 14.99
C VAL A 733 19.30 -21.72 14.47
N HIS A 734 18.53 -22.79 14.31
CA HIS A 734 17.17 -22.74 13.80
C HIS A 734 16.18 -22.59 14.97
N MET A 735 15.53 -21.43 15.05
CA MET A 735 14.54 -21.10 16.08
C MET A 735 13.14 -21.48 15.58
N LEU A 736 12.49 -22.45 16.23
CA LEU A 736 11.28 -23.13 15.76
C LEU A 736 10.08 -22.87 16.66
N GLU A 737 8.89 -22.74 16.07
CA GLU A 737 7.62 -22.71 16.80
C GLU A 737 7.08 -24.14 17.00
N ALA A 738 7.32 -24.71 18.19
CA ALA A 738 7.04 -26.10 18.54
C ALA A 738 7.66 -27.12 17.57
N GLY A 739 7.11 -28.34 17.53
CA GLY A 739 7.55 -29.43 16.68
C GLY A 739 7.07 -30.79 17.19
N THR A 740 7.47 -31.86 16.49
CA THR A 740 7.29 -33.25 16.92
C THR A 740 8.65 -33.89 17.19
N ALA A 741 8.69 -34.94 18.01
CA ALA A 741 9.94 -35.67 18.26
C ALA A 741 10.59 -36.20 16.96
N ALA A 742 9.78 -36.64 15.98
CA ALA A 742 10.25 -37.09 14.68
C ALA A 742 10.90 -35.96 13.86
N LEU A 743 10.30 -34.76 13.83
CA LEU A 743 10.89 -33.58 13.20
C LEU A 743 12.22 -33.21 13.87
N TRP A 744 12.26 -33.16 15.20
CA TRP A 744 13.46 -32.84 15.97
C TRP A 744 14.59 -33.85 15.75
N GLN A 745 14.26 -35.15 15.65
CA GLN A 745 15.21 -36.20 15.27
C GLN A 745 15.70 -36.04 13.83
N SER A 746 14.82 -35.73 12.88
CA SER A 746 15.18 -35.46 11.48
C SER A 746 16.12 -34.27 11.32
N LEU A 747 15.82 -33.13 11.98
CA LEU A 747 16.68 -31.95 11.95
C LEU A 747 18.05 -32.21 12.62
N THR A 748 18.07 -32.98 13.70
CA THR A 748 19.33 -33.41 14.36
C THR A 748 20.13 -34.38 13.48
N GLY A 749 19.48 -35.29 12.76
CA GLY A 749 20.11 -36.19 11.79
C GLY A 749 20.66 -35.46 10.56
N GLN A 750 20.13 -34.28 10.24
CA GLN A 750 20.67 -33.35 9.24
C GLN A 750 21.82 -32.47 9.78
N GLY A 751 22.25 -32.68 11.03
CA GLY A 751 23.32 -31.91 11.68
C GLY A 751 22.94 -30.49 12.10
N ALA A 752 21.66 -30.11 12.01
CA ALA A 752 21.22 -28.76 12.33
C ALA A 752 21.17 -28.51 13.85
N SER A 753 21.67 -27.35 14.28
CA SER A 753 21.50 -26.85 15.65
C SER A 753 20.17 -26.11 15.75
N TRP A 754 19.34 -26.41 16.76
CA TRP A 754 17.99 -25.85 16.85
C TRP A 754 17.50 -25.60 18.28
N VAL A 755 16.54 -24.66 18.40
CA VAL A 755 15.76 -24.41 19.63
C VAL A 755 14.28 -24.37 19.25
N ALA A 756 13.48 -25.26 19.83
CA ALA A 756 12.04 -25.32 19.62
C ALA A 756 11.30 -24.77 20.84
N ARG A 757 10.62 -23.65 20.66
CA ARG A 757 9.78 -23.05 21.72
C ARG A 757 8.48 -23.84 21.86
N CYS A 758 8.28 -24.44 23.03
CA CYS A 758 7.21 -25.39 23.30
C CYS A 758 6.14 -24.80 24.24
N PRO A 759 4.88 -25.24 24.12
CA PRO A 759 3.81 -24.81 25.02
C PRO A 759 3.98 -25.43 26.41
N GLY A 760 3.73 -24.67 27.48
CA GLY A 760 3.89 -25.13 28.86
C GLY A 760 3.04 -26.36 29.25
N GLY A 761 1.98 -26.66 28.51
CA GLY A 761 1.18 -27.88 28.67
C GLY A 761 1.79 -29.15 28.04
N MET A 762 2.93 -29.06 27.34
CA MET A 762 3.58 -30.22 26.74
C MET A 762 3.97 -31.25 27.81
N ARG A 763 3.57 -32.50 27.60
CA ARG A 763 3.94 -33.64 28.44
C ARG A 763 5.39 -34.02 28.25
N VAL A 764 6.09 -34.20 29.36
CA VAL A 764 7.50 -34.56 29.45
C VAL A 764 7.70 -35.51 30.62
N ILE A 765 8.89 -36.09 30.76
CA ILE A 765 9.30 -36.83 31.96
C ILE A 765 10.51 -36.09 32.55
N GLN A 766 10.48 -35.86 33.86
CA GLN A 766 11.61 -35.31 34.63
C GLN A 766 11.85 -36.25 35.81
N ASP A 767 13.09 -36.68 36.03
CA ASP A 767 13.47 -37.59 37.13
C ASP A 767 12.55 -38.83 37.22
N GLU A 768 12.39 -39.53 36.08
CA GLU A 768 11.46 -40.65 35.84
C GLU A 768 9.96 -40.38 36.09
N CYS A 769 9.58 -39.15 36.47
CA CYS A 769 8.20 -38.77 36.77
C CYS A 769 7.51 -38.10 35.57
N PRO A 770 6.40 -38.67 35.03
CA PRO A 770 5.60 -38.03 33.99
C PRO A 770 4.94 -36.74 34.46
N THR A 771 5.24 -35.63 33.75
CA THR A 771 4.90 -34.26 34.16
C THR A 771 4.62 -33.37 32.93
N ASN A 772 4.62 -32.06 33.10
CA ASN A 772 4.53 -31.07 32.01
C ASN A 772 5.47 -29.88 32.23
N LEU A 773 5.81 -29.16 31.15
CA LEU A 773 6.76 -28.05 31.19
C LEU A 773 6.39 -26.94 32.20
N ASN A 774 5.09 -26.65 32.40
CA ASN A 774 4.63 -25.68 33.41
C ASN A 774 4.91 -26.13 34.86
N ALA A 775 4.95 -27.43 35.13
CA ALA A 775 5.34 -27.97 36.44
C ALA A 775 6.87 -27.95 36.61
N VAL A 776 7.62 -28.39 35.59
CA VAL A 776 9.10 -28.30 35.58
C VAL A 776 9.56 -26.85 35.79
N GLY A 777 8.91 -25.90 35.09
CA GLY A 777 9.17 -24.47 35.24
C GLY A 777 8.85 -23.88 36.62
N LYS A 778 8.23 -24.65 37.53
CA LYS A 778 7.99 -24.27 38.94
C LYS A 778 8.95 -24.95 39.92
N SER A 779 9.53 -26.10 39.57
CA SER A 779 10.50 -26.81 40.41
C SER A 779 11.94 -26.32 40.24
N VAL A 780 12.29 -25.78 39.06
CA VAL A 780 13.66 -25.31 38.79
C VAL A 780 13.95 -23.92 39.37
N GLY A 781 15.18 -23.74 39.88
CA GLY A 781 15.70 -22.43 40.32
C GLY A 781 16.11 -21.56 39.13
N TYR A 782 15.85 -20.26 39.20
CA TYR A 782 16.17 -19.28 38.14
C TYR A 782 17.26 -18.31 38.58
N LEU A 783 18.07 -17.87 37.63
CA LEU A 783 19.06 -16.81 37.79
C LEU A 783 18.68 -15.59 36.93
N PRO A 784 18.96 -14.35 37.37
CA PRO A 784 18.88 -13.18 36.51
C PRO A 784 20.00 -13.23 35.45
N VAL A 785 19.65 -13.01 34.19
CA VAL A 785 20.53 -13.14 33.02
C VAL A 785 20.42 -11.99 32.01
N GLY A 786 19.54 -11.01 32.23
CA GLY A 786 19.45 -9.80 31.42
C GLY A 786 18.65 -8.69 32.10
N GLN A 787 18.99 -7.42 31.82
CA GLN A 787 18.39 -6.24 32.45
C GLN A 787 17.45 -5.48 31.50
N PRO A 788 16.58 -4.60 32.03
CA PRO A 788 15.71 -3.77 31.20
C PRO A 788 16.49 -2.96 30.16
N GLY A 789 16.13 -3.11 28.88
CA GLY A 789 16.79 -2.43 27.77
C GLY A 789 18.07 -3.10 27.22
N ASP A 790 18.56 -4.20 27.80
CA ASP A 790 19.70 -5.00 27.26
C ASP A 790 19.52 -5.38 25.78
N MET A 791 18.27 -5.59 25.37
CA MET A 791 17.88 -6.22 24.10
C MET A 791 16.37 -6.01 23.82
N PRO A 792 15.92 -6.22 22.57
CA PRO A 792 14.49 -6.23 22.22
C PRO A 792 13.68 -7.20 23.11
N GLY A 793 12.46 -6.80 23.46
CA GLY A 793 11.55 -7.57 24.31
C GLY A 793 11.76 -7.40 25.83
N LEU A 794 12.80 -6.68 26.28
CA LEU A 794 13.02 -6.35 27.71
C LEU A 794 12.57 -4.92 28.09
N LEU A 795 11.71 -4.33 27.27
CA LEU A 795 10.94 -3.11 27.55
C LEU A 795 9.53 -3.30 26.97
N ALA A 796 8.49 -3.16 27.78
CA ALA A 796 7.10 -3.17 27.32
C ALA A 796 6.47 -1.78 27.42
N GLU A 797 5.32 -1.59 26.78
CA GLU A 797 4.48 -0.39 26.94
C GLU A 797 3.12 -0.81 27.50
N LYS A 798 2.85 -0.49 28.77
CA LYS A 798 1.55 -0.72 29.42
C LYS A 798 0.87 0.64 29.61
N THR A 799 -0.34 0.80 29.08
CA THR A 799 -1.15 2.03 29.21
C THR A 799 -0.41 3.34 28.87
N GLY A 800 0.52 3.31 27.91
CA GLY A 800 1.35 4.46 27.51
C GLY A 800 2.54 4.78 28.42
N LYS A 801 2.78 3.98 29.48
CA LYS A 801 4.00 4.00 30.28
C LYS A 801 4.96 2.92 29.75
N ARG A 802 6.24 3.25 29.57
CA ARG A 802 7.29 2.24 29.39
C ARG A 802 7.50 1.49 30.70
N VAL A 803 7.56 0.16 30.63
CA VAL A 803 7.71 -0.75 31.77
C VAL A 803 9.02 -1.52 31.61
N PRO A 804 9.96 -1.39 32.57
CA PRO A 804 11.20 -2.15 32.58
C PRO A 804 10.98 -3.63 32.89
N LEU A 805 11.68 -4.52 32.18
CA LEU A 805 11.54 -5.97 32.31
C LEU A 805 12.89 -6.67 32.46
N ALA A 806 13.00 -7.66 33.36
CA ALA A 806 14.22 -8.42 33.60
C ALA A 806 14.18 -9.84 33.01
N LEU A 807 15.26 -10.19 32.32
CA LEU A 807 15.69 -11.53 31.90
C LEU A 807 15.99 -12.48 33.06
N TRP A 808 15.17 -13.51 33.32
CA TRP A 808 15.50 -14.61 34.23
C TRP A 808 15.50 -15.96 33.48
N ALA A 809 16.47 -16.83 33.76
CA ALA A 809 16.61 -18.12 33.07
C ALA A 809 16.91 -19.28 34.01
N SER A 810 16.53 -20.48 33.57
CA SER A 810 16.90 -21.76 34.19
C SER A 810 17.18 -22.81 33.11
N GLY A 811 18.04 -23.77 33.41
CA GLY A 811 18.39 -24.89 32.51
C GLY A 811 18.31 -26.22 33.25
N THR A 812 17.71 -27.22 32.60
CA THR A 812 17.58 -28.59 33.11
C THR A 812 17.51 -29.58 31.95
N GLU A 813 17.38 -30.87 32.24
CA GLU A 813 17.18 -31.92 31.24
C GLU A 813 15.87 -32.67 31.53
N ILE A 814 15.24 -33.17 30.45
CA ILE A 814 13.99 -33.91 30.48
C ILE A 814 14.05 -35.04 29.45
N THR A 815 13.13 -36.00 29.51
CA THR A 815 12.89 -36.96 28.40
C THR A 815 11.49 -36.78 27.82
N LEU A 816 11.32 -37.17 26.55
CA LEU A 816 10.05 -37.07 25.83
C LEU A 816 9.30 -38.42 25.89
N PRO A 817 7.98 -38.43 26.18
CA PRO A 817 7.23 -39.68 26.28
C PRO A 817 7.07 -40.36 24.91
N GLY A 818 7.52 -41.61 24.79
CA GLY A 818 7.47 -42.39 23.55
C GLY A 818 7.81 -43.87 23.75
N LYS A 819 7.84 -44.65 22.65
CA LYS A 819 8.24 -46.07 22.68
C LYS A 819 9.77 -46.21 22.62
N GLY A 820 10.40 -46.07 23.78
CA GLY A 820 11.84 -46.25 23.99
C GLY A 820 12.34 -45.32 25.09
N ASN A 821 13.47 -45.66 25.72
CA ASN A 821 14.12 -44.75 26.66
C ASN A 821 14.69 -43.56 25.87
N GLY A 822 13.95 -42.45 25.86
CA GLY A 822 14.33 -41.25 25.13
C GLY A 822 15.62 -40.67 25.69
N ALA A 823 16.56 -40.32 24.81
CA ALA A 823 17.74 -39.57 25.23
C ALA A 823 17.32 -38.26 25.93
N PRO A 824 18.03 -37.82 26.99
CA PRO A 824 17.74 -36.55 27.63
C PRO A 824 17.87 -35.41 26.61
N ILE A 825 16.88 -34.53 26.61
CA ILE A 825 16.88 -33.29 25.85
C ILE A 825 16.92 -32.11 26.81
N ARG A 826 17.74 -31.12 26.47
CA ARG A 826 17.95 -29.94 27.29
C ARG A 826 16.75 -29.00 27.18
N LEU A 827 16.22 -28.62 28.33
CA LEU A 827 15.16 -27.65 28.52
C LEU A 827 15.74 -26.36 29.10
N VAL A 828 15.43 -25.24 28.47
CA VAL A 828 15.68 -23.88 29.00
C VAL A 828 14.35 -23.22 29.29
N CYS A 829 14.16 -22.77 30.53
CA CYS A 829 13.00 -21.99 30.94
C CYS A 829 13.41 -20.51 31.00
N ALA A 830 12.70 -19.66 30.25
CA ALA A 830 12.88 -18.22 30.26
C ALA A 830 11.69 -17.55 30.95
N ARG A 831 11.95 -16.61 31.87
CA ARG A 831 10.95 -15.75 32.52
C ARG A 831 11.32 -14.30 32.26
N VAL A 832 10.34 -13.52 31.85
CA VAL A 832 10.43 -12.06 31.79
C VAL A 832 9.62 -11.52 32.95
N ILE A 833 10.30 -10.81 33.86
CA ILE A 833 9.74 -10.31 35.10
C ILE A 833 9.58 -8.79 34.99
N ASP A 834 8.39 -8.28 35.31
CA ASP A 834 8.10 -6.86 35.44
C ASP A 834 8.84 -6.32 36.67
N THR A 835 9.78 -5.38 36.50
CA THR A 835 10.62 -4.93 37.62
C THR A 835 9.94 -3.89 38.51
N ASP A 836 8.81 -3.31 38.07
CA ASP A 836 8.02 -2.39 38.90
C ASP A 836 7.11 -3.17 39.88
N SER A 837 6.58 -4.34 39.45
CA SER A 837 5.64 -5.16 40.25
C SER A 837 6.21 -6.47 40.80
N GLY A 838 7.31 -6.97 40.24
CA GLY A 838 7.86 -8.31 40.53
C GLY A 838 7.09 -9.47 39.88
N GLU A 839 6.04 -9.20 39.09
CA GLU A 839 5.23 -10.24 38.46
C GLU A 839 5.89 -10.84 37.21
N ILE A 840 5.60 -12.12 36.93
CA ILE A 840 6.06 -12.78 35.70
C ILE A 840 5.18 -12.30 34.53
N ALA A 841 5.67 -11.33 33.76
CA ALA A 841 5.01 -10.79 32.59
C ALA A 841 4.90 -11.83 31.44
N ALA A 842 5.91 -12.69 31.28
CA ALA A 842 5.89 -13.81 30.35
C ALA A 842 6.77 -14.98 30.82
N GLN A 843 6.43 -16.20 30.40
CA GLN A 843 7.26 -17.39 30.56
C GLN A 843 7.26 -18.24 29.28
N TRP A 844 8.45 -18.71 28.88
CA TRP A 844 8.68 -19.53 27.69
C TRP A 844 9.57 -20.74 28.01
N PHE A 845 9.42 -21.78 27.19
CA PHE A 845 10.15 -23.04 27.31
C PHE A 845 10.80 -23.38 25.98
N GLY A 846 12.12 -23.51 25.94
CA GLY A 846 12.86 -23.93 24.75
C GLY A 846 13.45 -25.32 24.96
N LEU A 847 13.13 -26.25 24.06
CA LEU A 847 13.87 -27.52 23.93
C LEU A 847 14.97 -27.35 22.89
N THR A 848 16.14 -27.94 23.12
CA THR A 848 17.28 -27.76 22.22
C THR A 848 18.22 -28.96 22.18
N ASN A 849 18.87 -29.18 21.03
CA ASN A 849 20.00 -30.10 20.89
C ASN A 849 21.37 -29.45 21.15
N LEU A 850 21.43 -28.12 21.39
CA LEU A 850 22.71 -27.46 21.68
C LEU A 850 23.19 -27.78 23.11
N PRO A 851 24.44 -28.25 23.29
CA PRO A 851 25.05 -28.39 24.61
C PRO A 851 25.34 -27.03 25.23
N ALA A 852 25.43 -26.99 26.56
CA ALA A 852 25.66 -25.74 27.32
C ALA A 852 26.98 -25.01 26.96
N SER A 853 27.97 -25.73 26.40
CA SER A 853 29.24 -25.17 25.92
C SER A 853 29.14 -24.42 24.58
N GLN A 854 28.08 -24.67 23.81
CA GLN A 854 27.75 -23.89 22.60
C GLN A 854 26.86 -22.70 22.97
N ALA A 855 25.74 -22.94 23.64
CA ALA A 855 24.83 -21.90 24.11
C ALA A 855 24.34 -22.23 25.53
N ASP A 856 24.66 -21.39 26.51
CA ASP A 856 24.28 -21.59 27.90
C ASP A 856 22.78 -21.28 28.14
N ALA A 857 22.31 -21.34 29.39
CA ALA A 857 20.90 -21.07 29.70
C ALA A 857 20.53 -19.59 29.49
N ALA A 858 21.45 -18.65 29.74
CA ALA A 858 21.25 -17.23 29.48
C ALA A 858 21.08 -16.96 27.97
N THR A 859 21.98 -17.50 27.16
CA THR A 859 21.99 -17.35 25.69
C THR A 859 20.69 -17.85 25.08
N VAL A 860 20.28 -19.08 25.39
CA VAL A 860 19.04 -19.67 24.85
C VAL A 860 17.80 -18.92 25.36
N ALA A 861 17.80 -18.45 26.61
CA ALA A 861 16.68 -17.66 27.14
C ALA A 861 16.53 -16.32 26.40
N ARG A 862 17.63 -15.61 26.10
CA ARG A 862 17.62 -14.40 25.25
C ARG A 862 17.06 -14.71 23.86
N TRP A 863 17.45 -15.82 23.23
CA TRP A 863 16.92 -16.21 21.92
C TRP A 863 15.42 -16.51 21.93
N LEU A 864 14.87 -17.07 23.02
CA LEU A 864 13.41 -17.28 23.17
C LEU A 864 12.62 -15.96 23.24
N VAL A 865 13.21 -14.89 23.80
CA VAL A 865 12.64 -13.53 23.77
C VAL A 865 12.67 -12.97 22.35
N LEU A 866 13.84 -13.01 21.70
CA LEU A 866 14.01 -12.53 20.32
C LEU A 866 13.07 -13.24 19.34
N GLN A 867 12.76 -14.52 19.58
CA GLN A 867 11.79 -15.27 18.78
C GLN A 867 10.35 -14.76 18.93
N ASP A 868 9.95 -14.18 20.07
CA ASP A 868 8.62 -13.58 20.21
C ASP A 868 8.53 -12.24 19.46
N GLU A 869 9.55 -11.40 19.60
CA GLU A 869 9.65 -10.14 18.85
C GLU A 869 9.78 -10.39 17.33
N ALA A 870 10.48 -11.43 16.90
CA ALA A 870 10.59 -11.85 15.50
C ALA A 870 9.23 -12.16 14.84
N ARG A 871 8.17 -12.45 15.62
CA ARG A 871 6.79 -12.55 15.11
C ARG A 871 6.32 -11.28 14.42
N ALA A 872 6.86 -10.11 14.78
CA ALA A 872 6.59 -8.85 14.08
C ALA A 872 7.11 -8.85 12.64
N GLY A 873 8.30 -9.44 12.39
CA GLY A 873 8.89 -9.58 11.06
C GLY A 873 7.93 -10.25 10.07
N PHE A 874 7.32 -11.38 10.45
CA PHE A 874 6.34 -12.08 9.61
C PHE A 874 5.03 -11.30 9.39
N ARG A 875 4.65 -10.39 10.30
CA ARG A 875 3.55 -9.46 10.07
C ARG A 875 3.95 -8.37 9.06
N TYR A 876 5.19 -7.88 9.13
CA TYR A 876 5.73 -6.95 8.13
C TYR A 876 5.86 -7.59 6.74
N MET A 877 6.24 -8.86 6.63
CA MET A 877 6.26 -9.57 5.33
C MET A 877 4.88 -9.59 4.66
N ALA A 878 3.81 -9.87 5.42
CA ALA A 878 2.44 -9.84 4.90
C ALA A 878 1.97 -8.41 4.53
N ASN A 879 2.39 -7.39 5.29
CA ASN A 879 2.10 -6.00 4.95
C ASN A 879 2.92 -5.51 3.73
N ALA A 880 4.17 -5.97 3.57
CA ALA A 880 5.03 -5.65 2.45
C ALA A 880 4.51 -6.28 1.15
N TRP A 881 3.99 -7.52 1.21
CA TRP A 881 3.28 -8.13 0.08
C TRP A 881 2.12 -7.26 -0.41
N GLN A 882 1.33 -6.66 0.50
CA GLN A 882 0.24 -5.74 0.15
C GLN A 882 0.71 -4.36 -0.36
N ALA A 883 1.99 -4.04 -0.22
CA ALA A 883 2.59 -2.79 -0.70
C ALA A 883 3.36 -2.96 -2.02
N LEU A 884 3.66 -4.20 -2.42
CA LEU A 884 4.23 -4.55 -3.73
C LEU A 884 3.11 -4.62 -4.79
N PRO A 885 3.41 -4.33 -6.07
CA PRO A 885 2.47 -4.53 -7.17
C PRO A 885 1.96 -5.98 -7.24
N ALA A 886 0.71 -6.17 -7.65
CA ALA A 886 0.21 -7.50 -7.99
C ALA A 886 0.92 -8.03 -9.25
N VAL A 887 1.31 -9.31 -9.23
CA VAL A 887 2.02 -9.96 -10.35
C VAL A 887 1.46 -11.35 -10.62
N ASP A 888 1.28 -11.65 -11.90
CA ASP A 888 0.81 -12.97 -12.36
C ASP A 888 1.96 -13.94 -12.60
N GLY A 889 1.69 -15.24 -12.44
CA GLY A 889 2.61 -16.33 -12.76
C GLY A 889 3.47 -16.81 -11.59
N ALA A 890 3.74 -18.12 -11.56
CA ALA A 890 4.41 -18.80 -10.44
C ALA A 890 5.83 -18.29 -10.14
N HIS A 891 6.62 -17.95 -11.16
CA HIS A 891 7.97 -17.39 -10.99
C HIS A 891 7.92 -15.99 -10.35
N THR A 892 6.99 -15.16 -10.81
CA THR A 892 6.80 -13.78 -10.34
C THR A 892 6.26 -13.74 -8.91
N LEU A 893 5.33 -14.63 -8.55
CA LEU A 893 4.88 -14.84 -7.17
C LEU A 893 6.02 -15.32 -6.25
N ALA A 894 6.92 -16.17 -6.75
CA ALA A 894 8.10 -16.58 -5.98
C ALA A 894 9.06 -15.40 -5.74
N ARG A 895 9.34 -14.58 -6.77
CA ARG A 895 10.11 -13.31 -6.63
C ARG A 895 9.44 -12.34 -5.65
N GLN A 896 8.12 -12.17 -5.72
CA GLN A 896 7.35 -11.33 -4.79
C GLN A 896 7.43 -11.84 -3.34
N SER A 897 7.43 -13.17 -3.14
CA SER A 897 7.57 -13.75 -1.78
C SER A 897 8.93 -13.46 -1.17
N LEU A 898 10.00 -13.55 -1.97
CA LEU A 898 11.36 -13.19 -1.57
C LEU A 898 11.49 -11.69 -1.26
N MET A 899 10.93 -10.83 -2.13
CA MET A 899 10.92 -9.37 -1.96
C MET A 899 10.16 -8.95 -0.69
N ALA A 900 8.99 -9.53 -0.44
CA ALA A 900 8.22 -9.34 0.79
C ALA A 900 8.99 -9.82 2.02
N GLY A 901 9.79 -10.88 1.88
CA GLY A 901 10.76 -11.35 2.88
C GLY A 901 11.78 -10.27 3.25
N GLN A 902 12.54 -9.76 2.28
CA GLN A 902 13.60 -8.76 2.55
C GLN A 902 13.03 -7.44 3.10
N LEU A 903 11.90 -6.96 2.56
CA LEU A 903 11.19 -5.81 3.13
C LEU A 903 10.72 -6.07 4.56
N GLY A 904 10.31 -7.31 4.88
CA GLY A 904 9.98 -7.71 6.25
C GLY A 904 11.16 -7.64 7.22
N ALA A 905 12.38 -7.93 6.76
CA ALA A 905 13.61 -7.76 7.55
C ALA A 905 13.91 -6.27 7.81
N ALA A 906 13.91 -5.44 6.76
CA ALA A 906 14.10 -3.99 6.90
C ALA A 906 13.01 -3.32 7.78
N CYS A 907 11.74 -3.74 7.63
CA CYS A 907 10.65 -3.28 8.49
C CYS A 907 10.83 -3.70 9.96
N TRP A 908 11.36 -4.89 10.24
CA TRP A 908 11.71 -5.28 11.61
C TRP A 908 12.72 -4.28 12.19
N GLN A 909 13.80 -4.08 11.44
CA GLN A 909 14.95 -3.29 11.84
C GLN A 909 14.58 -1.83 12.12
N MET A 910 13.81 -1.19 11.24
CA MET A 910 13.33 0.18 11.45
C MET A 910 12.29 0.32 12.58
N ALA A 911 11.57 -0.76 12.91
CA ALA A 911 10.59 -0.74 13.97
C ALA A 911 11.24 -0.80 15.36
N HIS A 912 12.14 -1.75 15.62
CA HIS A 912 12.65 -2.04 16.97
C HIS A 912 14.18 -1.99 17.16
N SER A 913 14.99 -1.65 16.14
CA SER A 913 16.37 -1.24 16.41
C SER A 913 16.38 0.12 17.13
N PRO A 914 17.12 0.29 18.24
CA PRO A 914 17.26 1.59 18.90
C PRO A 914 17.95 2.65 18.02
N SER A 915 18.78 2.22 17.05
CA SER A 915 19.39 3.15 16.10
C SER A 915 18.33 3.80 15.20
N ALA A 916 17.27 3.08 14.84
CA ALA A 916 16.25 3.54 13.92
C ALA A 916 15.28 4.60 14.49
N ASP A 917 15.47 5.02 15.73
CA ASP A 917 14.69 6.11 16.35
C ASP A 917 14.73 7.40 15.50
N VAL A 918 15.88 7.74 14.89
CA VAL A 918 16.02 8.90 13.99
C VAL A 918 15.19 8.79 12.70
N VAL A 919 15.00 7.56 12.20
CA VAL A 919 14.35 7.25 10.91
C VAL A 919 12.82 7.35 10.98
N ARG A 920 12.22 7.14 12.16
CA ARG A 920 10.75 7.11 12.31
C ARG A 920 10.10 8.46 11.99
N GLY A 921 10.81 9.58 12.24
CA GLY A 921 10.35 10.93 11.90
C GLY A 921 10.21 11.13 10.38
N PRO A 922 11.32 11.07 9.61
CA PRO A 922 11.28 11.20 8.14
C PRO A 922 10.33 10.21 7.44
N LEU A 923 10.29 8.93 7.87
CA LEU A 923 9.33 7.97 7.32
C LEU A 923 7.86 8.36 7.58
N SER A 924 7.54 8.92 8.75
CA SER A 924 6.19 9.43 9.01
C SER A 924 5.87 10.65 8.15
N GLY A 925 6.86 11.50 7.83
CA GLY A 925 6.72 12.62 6.89
C GLY A 925 6.32 12.15 5.48
N ILE A 926 6.99 11.12 4.97
CA ILE A 926 6.77 10.51 3.64
C ILE A 926 5.38 9.85 3.50
N VAL A 927 4.78 9.40 4.61
CA VAL A 927 3.39 8.89 4.66
C VAL A 927 2.36 10.02 4.77
N GLY A 928 2.76 11.19 5.29
CA GLY A 928 1.94 12.38 5.43
C GLY A 928 1.61 12.70 6.90
N SER A 929 1.72 13.97 7.27
CA SER A 929 1.74 14.47 8.67
C SER A 929 0.52 14.13 9.55
N GLU A 930 -0.58 13.66 8.99
CA GLU A 930 -1.81 13.28 9.71
C GLU A 930 -1.88 11.77 10.01
N ARG A 931 -0.97 10.96 9.46
CA ARG A 931 -1.00 9.49 9.56
C ARG A 931 0.15 9.00 10.42
N LYS A 932 -0.19 8.42 11.58
CA LYS A 932 0.79 7.67 12.40
C LYS A 932 1.43 6.55 11.58
N LEU A 933 2.74 6.39 11.68
CA LEU A 933 3.52 5.32 11.04
C LEU A 933 3.19 3.95 11.68
N THR A 934 2.03 3.39 11.34
CA THR A 934 1.63 2.05 11.78
C THR A 934 2.43 0.97 11.06
N GLY A 935 2.51 -0.23 11.65
CA GLY A 935 3.20 -1.37 11.04
C GLY A 935 2.65 -1.83 9.68
N ARG A 936 1.46 -1.36 9.26
CA ARG A 936 0.93 -1.57 7.90
C ARG A 936 1.41 -0.50 6.91
N MET A 937 1.69 0.71 7.38
CA MET A 937 2.23 1.79 6.56
C MET A 937 3.76 1.76 6.45
N LEU A 938 4.46 1.09 7.36
CA LEU A 938 5.93 1.03 7.37
C LEU A 938 6.54 0.50 6.05
N PRO A 939 6.07 -0.62 5.44
CA PRO A 939 6.58 -1.04 4.13
C PRO A 939 6.36 -0.01 3.02
N VAL A 940 5.22 0.70 3.05
CA VAL A 940 4.87 1.75 2.08
C VAL A 940 5.79 2.98 2.24
N ALA A 941 6.15 3.32 3.49
CA ALA A 941 7.08 4.41 3.78
C ALA A 941 8.49 4.08 3.25
N ILE A 942 8.94 2.84 3.44
CA ILE A 942 10.25 2.34 2.99
C ILE A 942 10.31 2.30 1.46
N LEU A 943 9.31 1.73 0.80
CA LEU A 943 9.25 1.66 -0.67
C LEU A 943 9.22 3.05 -1.32
N LYS A 944 8.51 4.02 -0.73
CA LYS A 944 8.58 5.42 -1.15
C LYS A 944 9.99 6.01 -0.97
N MET A 945 10.61 5.77 0.18
CA MET A 945 11.95 6.29 0.46
C MET A 945 12.98 5.71 -0.51
N PHE A 946 12.95 4.40 -0.79
CA PHE A 946 13.78 3.78 -1.82
C PHE A 946 13.57 4.47 -3.18
N ALA A 947 12.32 4.63 -3.64
CA ALA A 947 12.02 5.31 -4.90
C ALA A 947 12.56 6.75 -4.96
N MET A 948 12.51 7.50 -3.85
CA MET A 948 13.07 8.85 -3.78
C MET A 948 14.61 8.86 -3.85
N LEU A 949 15.28 7.87 -3.27
CA LEU A 949 16.74 7.70 -3.35
C LEU A 949 17.19 7.32 -4.77
N GLU A 950 16.41 6.50 -5.49
CA GLU A 950 16.66 6.21 -6.91
C GLU A 950 16.44 7.44 -7.80
N MET A 951 15.33 8.15 -7.62
CA MET A 951 15.02 9.38 -8.38
C MET A 951 16.03 10.51 -8.16
N THR A 952 16.86 10.42 -7.12
CA THR A 952 17.96 11.37 -6.84
C THR A 952 19.35 10.78 -7.13
N GLY A 953 19.41 9.64 -7.83
CA GLY A 953 20.63 9.07 -8.41
C GLY A 953 21.56 8.39 -7.41
N GLY A 954 21.02 7.82 -6.32
CA GLY A 954 21.80 6.97 -5.41
C GLY A 954 22.49 5.83 -6.17
N ALA A 955 23.76 5.55 -5.82
CA ALA A 955 24.45 4.36 -6.31
C ALA A 955 23.73 3.07 -5.89
#